data_AF-A0A838W0Q6-F1
#
_entry.id   AF-A0A838W0Q6-F1
#
_cell.length_a   1.000
_cell.length_b   1.000
_cell.length_c   1.000
_cell.angle_alpha   90.00
_cell.angle_beta   90.00
_cell.angle_gamma   90.00
#
_symmetry.space_group_name_H-M   'P 1'
#
loop_
_entity.id
_entity.type
_entity.pdbx_description
1 polymer ?
#
loop_
_entity_poly.entity_id
_entity_poly.type
_entity_poly.pdbx_seq_one_letter_code
_entity_poly.pdbx_strand_id
1 'polypeptide(L)'
;MAQHHARAVARSQVPARVVAFADPSPAAAEAMRAEAPDAVAFPSLERLLKEQQVDIVHVCTPPDTHERTAAAALEAGCHVYVEKPFVPTSGAAERLIALASERGLKVCAGHQLLFEEPTRRALELLPALGTLTHVESYFSFRTVRRSPDGRTPLRADLQLLDILPHPVYLLLRTMETAVPGARSELRGVEVGPAGTVHALVRRGPLTGALTVTLEGRPVDSFLRLVGSNGSVHADFVRGTVQRQIGPGTSGIDKLLNPYRQARQLATGTTKALGKRFLKRQRSYPGLVEIFEAFYGAVRAGAPSPISGENILDTVRICERIAEVLAAPQAEPVESGARFAGSPRVAVTGGTGFLGKEVVRQLAAAGSAVRVLARREPPEWDRVPGAEYVAADLAQPVDASLLEGIETVVHCAAATSGGWEEHQAHSLDAAENMMRAAHAAGATRFIHVSSLAVLQGGGAAQPVSDRSPLQSDSRSSGPYVWGKLESERLVQKLGAELGIGVRIARPGAIIDERSFDPPGKLGRRIGNIFVAVGSPGDTLGVVDVAFAARTLVWMVDHFETAPAALNILAPELPRKRMLIKRLRRSNPDLTVVWLPRLVLHPLSWAATGAQKVLRPGKPATNVASVFARQAIDTSGIAHLAPEILAEEGTTERQTSGVPAVRT
;
A
#
# COMPACT_ATOMS: atom_id res chain seq x y z
N MET A 1 11.25 -13.19 4.60
CA MET A 1 12.47 -13.29 3.77
C MET A 1 13.29 -14.54 4.07
N ALA A 2 13.69 -14.81 5.32
CA ALA A 2 14.52 -15.98 5.67
C ALA A 2 14.05 -17.34 5.09
N GLN A 3 12.75 -17.65 5.12
CA GLN A 3 12.21 -18.86 4.49
C GLN A 3 12.48 -18.92 2.97
N HIS A 4 12.40 -17.79 2.26
CA HIS A 4 12.75 -17.72 0.84
C HIS A 4 14.25 -17.97 0.63
N HIS A 5 15.11 -17.53 1.57
CA HIS A 5 16.55 -17.78 1.52
C HIS A 5 16.80 -19.29 1.67
N ALA A 6 16.28 -19.94 2.71
CA ALA A 6 16.44 -21.39 2.91
C ALA A 6 16.01 -22.20 1.68
N ARG A 7 14.83 -21.88 1.11
CA ARG A 7 14.36 -22.50 -0.14
C ARG A 7 15.28 -22.23 -1.34
N ALA A 8 15.91 -21.07 -1.42
CA ALA A 8 16.84 -20.74 -2.50
C ALA A 8 18.19 -21.44 -2.32
N VAL A 9 18.71 -21.54 -1.09
CA VAL A 9 19.91 -22.32 -0.77
C VAL A 9 19.74 -23.79 -1.16
N ALA A 10 18.60 -24.40 -0.83
CA ALA A 10 18.31 -25.80 -1.21
C ALA A 10 18.23 -26.03 -2.73
N ARG A 11 18.07 -24.97 -3.54
CA ARG A 11 18.01 -25.02 -5.01
C ARG A 11 19.32 -24.64 -5.69
N SER A 12 20.28 -24.11 -4.94
CA SER A 12 21.60 -23.70 -5.43
C SER A 12 22.34 -24.88 -6.03
N GLN A 13 22.94 -24.68 -7.20
CA GLN A 13 23.86 -25.63 -7.82
C GLN A 13 25.26 -25.59 -7.18
N VAL A 14 25.61 -24.48 -6.52
CA VAL A 14 26.80 -24.42 -5.66
C VAL A 14 26.46 -25.14 -4.35
N PRO A 15 27.21 -26.19 -3.95
CA PRO A 15 26.92 -26.93 -2.72
C PRO A 15 26.92 -26.01 -1.49
N ALA A 16 25.77 -25.91 -0.84
CA ALA A 16 25.57 -25.14 0.39
C ALA A 16 24.43 -25.77 1.21
N ARG A 17 24.50 -25.62 2.53
CA ARG A 17 23.48 -26.14 3.45
C ARG A 17 23.20 -25.13 4.54
N VAL A 18 21.92 -24.95 4.88
CA VAL A 18 21.52 -24.22 6.08
C VAL A 18 21.76 -25.14 7.28
N VAL A 19 22.75 -24.82 8.11
CA VAL A 19 23.12 -25.62 9.29
C VAL A 19 22.54 -25.07 10.60
N ALA A 20 22.19 -23.78 10.61
CA ALA A 20 21.61 -23.12 11.77
C ALA A 20 20.78 -21.90 11.37
N PHE A 21 19.89 -21.47 12.26
CA PHE A 21 19.20 -20.18 12.19
C PHE A 21 19.01 -19.60 13.60
N ALA A 22 18.95 -18.26 13.69
CA ALA A 22 18.76 -17.55 14.96
C ALA A 22 17.58 -16.58 14.86
N ASP A 23 16.63 -16.68 15.78
CA ASP A 23 15.50 -15.74 15.89
C ASP A 23 14.99 -15.69 17.35
N PRO A 24 14.76 -14.50 17.93
CA PRO A 24 14.21 -14.39 19.29
C PRO A 24 12.74 -14.87 19.37
N SER A 25 12.03 -15.00 18.25
CA SER A 25 10.64 -15.45 18.19
C SER A 25 10.54 -16.97 18.02
N PRO A 26 9.95 -17.70 18.98
CA PRO A 26 9.71 -19.15 18.85
C PRO A 26 8.87 -19.51 17.61
N ALA A 27 7.91 -18.65 17.24
CA ALA A 27 7.06 -18.86 16.06
C ALA A 27 7.84 -18.73 14.75
N ALA A 28 8.80 -17.80 14.67
CA ALA A 28 9.66 -17.66 13.50
C ALA A 28 10.64 -18.84 13.39
N ALA A 29 11.18 -19.30 14.53
CA ALA A 29 12.00 -20.50 14.58
C ALA A 29 11.25 -21.75 14.05
N GLU A 30 10.00 -21.94 14.47
CA GLU A 30 9.16 -23.04 13.98
C GLU A 30 8.90 -22.97 12.48
N ALA A 31 8.60 -21.77 11.97
CA ALA A 31 8.40 -21.54 10.54
C ALA A 31 9.68 -21.83 9.71
N MET A 32 10.87 -21.65 10.29
CA MET A 32 12.14 -22.00 9.66
C MET A 32 12.45 -23.50 9.68
N ARG A 33 12.07 -24.23 10.75
CA ARG A 33 12.23 -25.70 10.82
C ARG A 33 11.49 -26.40 9.68
N ALA A 34 10.34 -25.87 9.26
CA ALA A 34 9.61 -26.40 8.11
C ALA A 34 10.40 -26.32 6.79
N GLU A 35 11.31 -25.35 6.65
CA GLU A 35 12.11 -25.14 5.44
C GLU A 35 13.51 -25.75 5.52
N ALA A 36 14.07 -25.86 6.73
CA ALA A 36 15.36 -26.47 7.01
C ALA A 36 15.29 -27.35 8.27
N PRO A 37 14.75 -28.59 8.16
CA PRO A 37 14.52 -29.47 9.30
C PRO A 37 15.79 -29.86 10.07
N ASP A 38 16.91 -29.98 9.38
CA ASP A 38 18.20 -30.40 9.96
C ASP A 38 19.00 -29.22 10.55
N ALA A 39 18.50 -27.98 10.45
CA ALA A 39 19.19 -26.81 10.95
C ALA A 39 18.91 -26.59 12.45
N VAL A 40 19.97 -26.27 13.21
CA VAL A 40 19.86 -26.01 14.65
C VAL A 40 19.27 -24.60 14.89
N ALA A 41 18.27 -24.52 15.75
CA ALA A 41 17.62 -23.27 16.11
C ALA A 41 18.30 -22.62 17.33
N PHE A 42 18.66 -21.35 17.23
CA PHE A 42 19.24 -20.57 18.32
C PHE A 42 18.34 -19.37 18.68
N PRO A 43 18.32 -18.94 19.95
CA PRO A 43 17.56 -17.76 20.38
C PRO A 43 18.26 -16.43 20.01
N SER A 44 19.55 -16.47 19.65
CA SER A 44 20.32 -15.27 19.28
C SER A 44 21.51 -15.61 18.37
N LEU A 45 22.00 -14.60 17.64
CA LEU A 45 23.16 -14.74 16.76
C LEU A 45 24.43 -15.08 17.55
N GLU A 46 24.63 -14.43 18.70
CA GLU A 46 25.83 -14.61 19.53
C GLU A 46 25.97 -16.05 20.00
N ARG A 47 24.84 -16.69 20.33
CA ARG A 47 24.83 -18.10 20.72
C ARG A 47 25.12 -19.01 19.52
N LEU A 48 24.51 -18.72 18.37
CA LEU A 48 24.77 -19.44 17.12
C LEU A 48 26.26 -19.41 16.76
N LEU A 49 26.89 -18.23 16.76
CA LEU A 49 28.30 -18.07 16.38
C LEU A 49 29.28 -18.74 17.37
N LYS A 50 28.89 -18.94 18.62
CA LYS A 50 29.69 -19.65 19.63
C LYS A 50 29.58 -21.17 19.53
N GLU A 51 28.38 -21.67 19.26
CA GLU A 51 28.06 -23.10 19.35
C GLU A 51 28.13 -23.81 17.98
N GLN A 52 28.06 -23.06 16.87
CA GLN A 52 28.02 -23.60 15.52
C GLN A 52 29.11 -22.98 14.63
N GLN A 53 29.85 -23.84 13.93
CA GLN A 53 30.76 -23.41 12.86
C GLN A 53 29.93 -23.11 11.59
N VAL A 54 30.04 -21.89 11.08
CA VAL A 54 29.33 -21.42 9.88
C VAL A 54 30.25 -20.58 8.99
N ASP A 55 30.23 -20.84 7.67
CA ASP A 55 31.06 -20.11 6.71
C ASP A 55 30.44 -18.77 6.29
N ILE A 56 29.10 -18.73 6.19
CA ILE A 56 28.34 -17.61 5.66
C ILE A 56 27.10 -17.36 6.54
N VAL A 57 26.88 -16.10 6.93
CA VAL A 57 25.68 -15.65 7.65
C VAL A 57 24.80 -14.82 6.73
N HIS A 58 23.52 -15.20 6.63
CA HIS A 58 22.49 -14.40 5.94
C HIS A 58 21.72 -13.55 6.95
N VAL A 59 21.88 -12.23 6.89
CA VAL A 59 21.16 -11.26 7.72
C VAL A 59 19.85 -10.90 7.03
N CYS A 60 18.74 -11.44 7.56
CA CYS A 60 17.37 -11.21 7.08
C CYS A 60 16.49 -10.47 8.10
N THR A 61 17.11 -9.76 9.04
CA THR A 61 16.44 -9.06 10.14
C THR A 61 15.90 -7.69 9.67
N PRO A 62 15.23 -6.92 10.53
CA PRO A 62 14.88 -5.53 10.21
C PRO A 62 16.13 -4.64 9.99
N PRO A 63 16.07 -3.62 9.10
CA PRO A 63 17.25 -2.89 8.65
C PRO A 63 18.08 -2.17 9.71
N ASP A 64 17.42 -1.70 10.78
CA ASP A 64 18.05 -1.05 11.93
C ASP A 64 19.03 -1.96 12.68
N THR A 65 18.89 -3.28 12.52
CA THR A 65 19.77 -4.27 13.14
C THR A 65 20.89 -4.77 12.22
N HIS A 66 20.87 -4.41 10.93
CA HIS A 66 21.79 -4.98 9.93
C HIS A 66 23.26 -4.73 10.26
N GLU A 67 23.64 -3.49 10.62
CA GLU A 67 25.03 -3.14 10.90
C GLU A 67 25.61 -4.00 12.03
N ARG A 68 24.95 -3.99 13.19
CA ARG A 68 25.40 -4.76 14.37
C ARG A 68 25.45 -6.26 14.07
N THR A 69 24.45 -6.80 13.38
CA THR A 69 24.34 -8.23 13.09
C THR A 69 25.40 -8.70 12.09
N ALA A 70 25.63 -7.91 11.03
CA ALA A 70 26.65 -8.21 10.04
C ALA A 70 28.07 -8.05 10.61
N ALA A 71 28.33 -7.01 11.42
CA ALA A 71 29.62 -6.81 12.07
C ALA A 71 29.97 -7.98 12.99
N ALA A 72 29.04 -8.44 13.83
CA ALA A 72 29.26 -9.56 14.73
C ALA A 72 29.62 -10.87 13.96
N ALA A 73 28.99 -11.11 12.82
CA ALA A 73 29.31 -12.26 11.98
C ALA A 73 30.70 -12.14 11.31
N LEU A 74 31.07 -10.94 10.81
CA LEU A 74 32.40 -10.68 10.26
C LEU A 74 33.50 -10.83 11.32
N GLU A 75 33.26 -10.35 12.55
CA GLU A 75 34.18 -10.48 13.68
C GLU A 75 34.39 -11.95 14.09
N ALA A 76 33.35 -12.77 13.95
CA ALA A 76 33.42 -14.22 14.16
C ALA A 76 34.08 -14.99 13.02
N GLY A 77 34.52 -14.31 11.94
CA GLY A 77 35.20 -14.95 10.81
C GLY A 77 34.28 -15.43 9.69
N CYS A 78 33.01 -15.03 9.68
CA CYS A 78 32.04 -15.48 8.68
C CYS A 78 31.90 -14.47 7.53
N HIS A 79 31.71 -14.94 6.30
CA HIS A 79 31.24 -14.09 5.21
C HIS A 79 29.77 -13.67 5.46
N VAL A 80 29.34 -12.53 4.94
CA VAL A 80 27.99 -12.02 5.20
C VAL A 80 27.21 -11.68 3.94
N TYR A 81 25.97 -12.16 3.89
CA TYR A 81 24.94 -11.68 2.98
C TYR A 81 23.94 -10.85 3.78
N VAL A 82 23.60 -9.64 3.35
CA VAL A 82 22.69 -8.75 4.09
C VAL A 82 21.54 -8.34 3.18
N GLU A 83 20.31 -8.58 3.63
CA GLU A 83 19.10 -8.17 2.91
C GLU A 83 19.03 -6.66 2.67
N LYS A 84 18.18 -6.25 1.74
CA LYS A 84 17.95 -4.83 1.45
C LYS A 84 17.01 -4.18 2.49
N PRO A 85 17.15 -2.86 2.72
CA PRO A 85 18.32 -2.04 2.41
C PRO A 85 19.55 -2.54 3.18
N PHE A 86 20.75 -2.44 2.58
CA PHE A 86 21.98 -3.04 3.12
C PHE A 86 22.24 -2.59 4.57
N VAL A 87 22.27 -1.27 4.81
CA VAL A 87 22.29 -0.60 6.12
C VAL A 87 21.67 0.79 5.96
N PRO A 88 21.22 1.47 7.02
CA PRO A 88 20.50 2.74 6.91
C PRO A 88 21.38 3.93 6.49
N THR A 89 22.69 3.92 6.78
CA THR A 89 23.57 5.06 6.52
C THR A 89 24.81 4.65 5.72
N SER A 90 25.32 5.55 4.89
CA SER A 90 26.54 5.31 4.13
C SER A 90 27.76 5.11 5.02
N GLY A 91 27.83 5.81 6.15
CA GLY A 91 28.88 5.58 7.15
C GLY A 91 28.88 4.17 7.74
N ALA A 92 27.71 3.58 7.98
CA ALA A 92 27.60 2.17 8.38
C ALA A 92 28.07 1.22 7.28
N ALA A 93 27.75 1.54 6.01
CA ALA A 93 28.15 0.71 4.87
C ALA A 93 29.68 0.72 4.71
N GLU A 94 30.31 1.89 4.83
CA GLU A 94 31.77 2.06 4.79
C GLU A 94 32.46 1.22 5.87
N ARG A 95 31.97 1.29 7.12
CA ARG A 95 32.52 0.50 8.23
C ARG A 95 32.43 -1.00 7.99
N LEU A 96 31.28 -1.51 7.53
CA LEU A 96 31.10 -2.94 7.25
C LEU A 96 31.99 -3.42 6.10
N ILE A 97 32.09 -2.64 5.03
CA ILE A 97 32.93 -2.97 3.87
C ILE A 97 34.41 -2.97 4.27
N ALA A 98 34.84 -1.98 5.06
CA ALA A 98 36.20 -1.90 5.58
C ALA A 98 36.52 -3.09 6.49
N LEU A 99 35.65 -3.39 7.47
CA LEU A 99 35.80 -4.54 8.38
C LEU A 99 35.92 -5.86 7.60
N ALA A 100 35.07 -6.08 6.59
CA ALA A 100 35.17 -7.27 5.76
C ALA A 100 36.51 -7.35 5.01
N SER A 101 36.98 -6.22 4.46
CA SER A 101 38.27 -6.14 3.79
C SER A 101 39.44 -6.43 4.74
N GLU A 102 39.45 -5.85 5.94
CA GLU A 102 40.47 -6.06 6.98
C GLU A 102 40.57 -7.53 7.41
N ARG A 103 39.43 -8.22 7.47
CA ARG A 103 39.33 -9.64 7.85
C ARG A 103 39.56 -10.60 6.69
N GLY A 104 39.74 -10.12 5.46
CA GLY A 104 39.80 -10.96 4.25
C GLY A 104 38.48 -11.67 3.93
N LEU A 105 37.36 -11.16 4.44
CA LEU A 105 36.01 -11.69 4.28
C LEU A 105 35.27 -10.98 3.15
N LYS A 106 34.03 -11.41 2.89
CA LYS A 106 33.21 -10.94 1.77
C LYS A 106 31.85 -10.53 2.27
N VAL A 107 31.35 -9.43 1.72
CA VAL A 107 30.02 -8.87 1.96
C VAL A 107 29.26 -8.88 0.65
N CYS A 108 28.00 -9.30 0.69
CA CYS A 108 27.08 -9.22 -0.44
C CYS A 108 25.75 -8.60 0.02
N ALA A 109 25.29 -7.57 -0.69
CA ALA A 109 24.00 -6.95 -0.40
C ALA A 109 22.88 -7.64 -1.19
N GLY A 110 21.67 -7.66 -0.64
CA GLY A 110 20.48 -8.28 -1.22
C GLY A 110 19.94 -7.54 -2.43
N HIS A 111 20.70 -7.51 -3.52
CA HIS A 111 20.40 -6.77 -4.75
C HIS A 111 20.04 -7.76 -5.88
N GLN A 112 19.09 -8.65 -5.59
CA GLN A 112 18.76 -9.80 -6.43
C GLN A 112 18.33 -9.44 -7.86
N LEU A 113 17.74 -8.25 -8.09
CA LEU A 113 17.35 -7.85 -9.45
C LEU A 113 18.57 -7.69 -10.39
N LEU A 114 19.78 -7.52 -9.86
CA LEU A 114 21.01 -7.54 -10.66
C LEU A 114 21.26 -8.88 -11.36
N PHE A 115 20.71 -9.96 -10.81
CA PHE A 115 20.92 -11.33 -11.26
C PHE A 115 19.72 -11.90 -12.02
N GLU A 116 18.66 -11.11 -12.17
CA GLU A 116 17.54 -11.47 -13.03
C GLU A 116 17.92 -11.44 -14.52
N GLU A 117 17.12 -12.13 -15.33
CA GLU A 117 17.33 -12.21 -16.77
C GLU A 117 17.33 -10.84 -17.48
N PRO A 118 16.43 -9.90 -17.15
CA PRO A 118 16.43 -8.59 -17.79
C PRO A 118 17.74 -7.83 -17.59
N THR A 119 18.30 -7.80 -16.37
CA THR A 119 19.58 -7.13 -16.10
C THR A 119 20.73 -7.79 -16.83
N ARG A 120 20.87 -9.12 -16.70
CA ARG A 120 21.95 -9.87 -17.36
C ARG A 120 21.94 -9.61 -18.87
N ARG A 121 20.76 -9.69 -19.48
CA ARG A 121 20.61 -9.50 -20.92
C ARG A 121 20.84 -8.04 -21.35
N ALA A 122 20.45 -7.07 -20.52
CA ALA A 122 20.74 -5.66 -20.77
C ALA A 122 22.25 -5.37 -20.76
N LEU A 123 22.97 -5.92 -19.77
CA LEU A 123 24.44 -5.78 -19.68
C LEU A 123 25.15 -6.47 -20.84
N GLU A 124 24.72 -7.67 -21.26
CA GLU A 124 25.25 -8.36 -22.45
C GLU A 124 25.09 -7.55 -23.75
N LEU A 125 24.06 -6.69 -23.83
CA LEU A 125 23.77 -5.89 -25.01
C LEU A 125 24.46 -4.53 -25.01
N LEU A 126 25.13 -4.12 -23.92
CA LEU A 126 25.83 -2.83 -23.84
C LEU A 126 26.78 -2.60 -25.04
N PRO A 127 27.63 -3.56 -25.46
CA PRO A 127 28.53 -3.34 -26.59
C PRO A 127 27.79 -3.04 -27.91
N ALA A 128 26.58 -3.59 -28.10
CA ALA A 128 25.79 -3.37 -29.31
C ALA A 128 25.20 -1.95 -29.40
N LEU A 129 25.11 -1.26 -28.26
CA LEU A 129 24.59 0.11 -28.17
C LEU A 129 25.62 1.18 -28.54
N GLY A 130 26.87 0.80 -28.79
CA GLY A 130 27.96 1.75 -28.97
C GLY A 130 28.28 2.47 -27.65
N THR A 131 28.50 3.78 -27.69
CA THR A 131 28.74 4.56 -26.47
C THR A 131 27.43 4.75 -25.74
N LEU A 132 27.32 4.25 -24.50
CA LEU A 132 26.16 4.50 -23.65
C LEU A 132 26.12 5.98 -23.25
N THR A 133 24.99 6.64 -23.49
CA THR A 133 24.80 8.09 -23.29
C THR A 133 23.88 8.42 -22.12
N HIS A 134 22.88 7.55 -21.89
CA HIS A 134 21.89 7.74 -20.82
C HIS A 134 21.34 6.41 -20.31
N VAL A 135 21.00 6.37 -19.02
CA VAL A 135 20.30 5.26 -18.36
C VAL A 135 19.11 5.79 -17.59
N GLU A 136 17.93 5.24 -17.81
CA GLU A 136 16.71 5.56 -17.06
C GLU A 136 16.31 4.33 -16.24
N SER A 137 16.16 4.49 -14.93
CA SER A 137 15.58 3.48 -14.04
C SER A 137 14.27 3.99 -13.47
N TYR A 138 13.22 3.21 -13.66
CA TYR A 138 11.86 3.58 -13.31
C TYR A 138 11.21 2.50 -12.47
N PHE A 139 10.52 2.91 -11.40
CA PHE A 139 9.70 2.03 -10.59
C PHE A 139 8.39 2.74 -10.20
N SER A 140 7.27 2.07 -10.40
CA SER A 140 5.97 2.57 -9.96
C SER A 140 5.14 1.47 -9.30
N PHE A 141 4.46 1.84 -8.23
CA PHE A 141 3.43 1.02 -7.61
C PHE A 141 2.45 1.92 -6.87
N ARG A 142 1.35 1.37 -6.37
CA ARG A 142 0.46 2.10 -5.46
C ARG A 142 0.74 1.69 -4.02
N THR A 143 0.76 2.66 -3.10
CA THR A 143 0.87 2.40 -1.67
C THR A 143 -0.04 1.25 -1.22
N VAL A 144 0.54 0.24 -0.59
CA VAL A 144 -0.18 -0.90 -0.06
C VAL A 144 -0.87 -0.46 1.23
N ARG A 145 -2.20 -0.33 1.20
CA ARG A 145 -3.01 0.03 2.38
C ARG A 145 -3.53 -1.17 3.16
N ARG A 146 -3.46 -2.37 2.59
CA ARG A 146 -3.89 -3.64 3.20
C ARG A 146 -2.95 -4.76 2.78
N SER A 147 -2.49 -5.55 3.74
CA SER A 147 -1.67 -6.73 3.45
C SER A 147 -2.56 -8.00 3.42
N PRO A 148 -2.41 -8.90 2.44
CA PRO A 148 -3.17 -10.16 2.37
C PRO A 148 -2.95 -11.09 3.56
N ASP A 149 -1.82 -10.96 4.25
CA ASP A 149 -1.41 -11.75 5.41
C ASP A 149 -1.82 -11.13 6.76
N GLY A 150 -2.58 -10.02 6.74
CA GLY A 150 -3.07 -9.34 7.93
C GLY A 150 -2.04 -8.42 8.62
N ARG A 151 -0.79 -8.35 8.13
CA ARG A 151 0.22 -7.45 8.69
C ARG A 151 -0.16 -5.99 8.42
N THR A 152 0.12 -5.12 9.39
CA THR A 152 -0.03 -3.67 9.20
C THR A 152 1.01 -3.21 8.18
N PRO A 153 0.59 -2.66 7.02
CA PRO A 153 1.54 -2.17 6.03
C PRO A 153 2.37 -1.00 6.59
N LEU A 154 3.58 -0.84 6.07
CA LEU A 154 4.42 0.32 6.38
C LEU A 154 3.73 1.63 5.96
N ARG A 155 4.13 2.75 6.57
CA ARG A 155 3.71 4.10 6.13
C ARG A 155 4.22 4.35 4.70
N ALA A 156 3.59 5.24 3.94
CA ALA A 156 3.87 5.40 2.51
C ALA A 156 5.35 5.74 2.21
N ASP A 157 5.92 6.69 2.96
CA ASP A 157 7.34 7.03 2.96
C ASP A 157 8.24 5.81 3.23
N LEU A 158 7.91 5.00 4.24
CA LEU A 158 8.67 3.79 4.58
C LEU A 158 8.55 2.71 3.49
N GLN A 159 7.40 2.59 2.83
CA GLN A 159 7.25 1.71 1.65
C GLN A 159 8.12 2.18 0.49
N LEU A 160 8.22 3.50 0.28
CA LEU A 160 9.10 4.06 -0.73
C LEU A 160 10.56 3.75 -0.40
N LEU A 161 11.00 4.03 0.82
CA LEU A 161 12.38 3.77 1.26
C LEU A 161 12.74 2.27 1.20
N ASP A 162 11.78 1.37 1.45
CA ASP A 162 11.97 -0.08 1.34
C ASP A 162 12.15 -0.54 -0.13
N ILE A 163 11.55 0.16 -1.09
CA ILE A 163 11.61 -0.17 -2.52
C ILE A 163 12.75 0.57 -3.23
N LEU A 164 13.12 1.76 -2.76
CA LEU A 164 14.09 2.66 -3.36
C LEU A 164 15.43 1.99 -3.74
N PRO A 165 16.01 1.05 -2.96
CA PRO A 165 17.25 0.38 -3.35
C PRO A 165 17.17 -0.31 -4.71
N HIS A 166 16.01 -0.89 -5.07
CA HIS A 166 15.83 -1.68 -6.29
C HIS A 166 16.19 -0.92 -7.58
N PRO A 167 15.54 0.20 -7.90
CA PRO A 167 15.90 0.98 -9.08
C PRO A 167 17.26 1.68 -8.94
N VAL A 168 17.70 2.03 -7.73
CA VAL A 168 19.01 2.67 -7.50
C VAL A 168 20.17 1.75 -7.88
N TYR A 169 20.24 0.52 -7.32
CA TYR A 169 21.36 -0.36 -7.64
C TYR A 169 21.32 -0.83 -9.10
N LEU A 170 20.14 -0.92 -9.74
CA LEU A 170 20.01 -1.25 -11.16
C LEU A 170 20.66 -0.18 -12.02
N LEU A 171 20.32 1.10 -11.75
CA LEU A 171 20.92 2.25 -12.40
C LEU A 171 22.45 2.24 -12.22
N LEU A 172 22.91 2.16 -10.97
CA LEU A 172 24.32 2.25 -10.62
C LEU A 172 25.14 1.10 -11.20
N ARG A 173 24.64 -0.14 -11.17
CA ARG A 173 25.36 -1.30 -11.73
C ARG A 173 25.57 -1.17 -13.23
N THR A 174 24.57 -0.69 -13.95
CA THR A 174 24.70 -0.46 -15.39
C THR A 174 25.68 0.67 -15.69
N MET A 175 25.61 1.77 -14.94
CA MET A 175 26.55 2.89 -15.11
C MET A 175 27.99 2.47 -14.78
N GLU A 176 28.20 1.70 -13.71
CA GLU A 176 29.48 1.11 -13.31
C GLU A 176 30.05 0.21 -14.40
N THR A 177 29.22 -0.64 -15.00
CA THR A 177 29.64 -1.54 -16.09
C THR A 177 30.05 -0.76 -17.34
N ALA A 178 29.35 0.32 -17.66
CA ALA A 178 29.62 1.13 -18.85
C ALA A 178 30.81 2.09 -18.68
N VAL A 179 31.00 2.63 -17.47
CA VAL A 179 32.07 3.58 -17.13
C VAL A 179 32.76 3.12 -15.83
N PRO A 180 33.63 2.09 -15.92
CA PRO A 180 34.35 1.58 -14.75
C PRO A 180 35.32 2.63 -14.20
N GLY A 181 35.55 2.61 -12.87
CA GLY A 181 36.52 3.47 -12.19
C GLY A 181 36.13 4.93 -11.94
N ALA A 182 35.02 5.44 -12.51
CA ALA A 182 34.46 6.75 -12.15
C ALA A 182 33.50 6.63 -10.96
N ARG A 183 33.36 7.64 -10.11
CA ARG A 183 32.35 7.60 -9.02
C ARG A 183 30.96 8.03 -9.50
N SER A 184 29.93 7.57 -8.82
CA SER A 184 28.55 7.99 -9.06
C SER A 184 28.19 9.19 -8.18
N GLU A 185 27.61 10.23 -8.76
CA GLU A 185 27.24 11.47 -8.07
C GLU A 185 25.75 11.76 -8.26
N LEU A 186 25.02 11.98 -7.17
CA LEU A 186 23.67 12.53 -7.23
C LEU A 186 23.76 14.04 -7.54
N ARG A 187 23.23 14.46 -8.69
CA ARG A 187 23.28 15.85 -9.18
C ARG A 187 22.06 16.66 -8.78
N GLY A 188 20.93 16.00 -8.54
CA GLY A 188 19.69 16.63 -8.12
C GLY A 188 18.67 15.59 -7.72
N VAL A 189 17.81 15.95 -6.78
CA VAL A 189 16.65 15.15 -6.36
C VAL A 189 15.50 16.11 -6.11
N GLU A 190 14.33 15.70 -6.60
CA GLU A 190 13.06 16.37 -6.37
C GLU A 190 12.08 15.33 -5.83
N VAL A 191 11.33 15.71 -4.80
CA VAL A 191 10.25 14.90 -4.24
C VAL A 191 8.95 15.64 -4.51
N GLY A 192 8.15 15.07 -5.42
CA GLY A 192 6.83 15.59 -5.73
C GLY A 192 5.87 15.51 -4.53
N PRO A 193 4.72 16.19 -4.62
CA PRO A 193 3.79 16.41 -3.50
C PRO A 193 3.06 15.16 -3.00
N ALA A 194 3.34 13.98 -3.54
CA ALA A 194 2.81 12.70 -3.08
C ALA A 194 3.91 11.64 -2.90
N GLY A 195 5.15 12.10 -2.70
CA GLY A 195 6.32 11.24 -2.50
C GLY A 195 6.91 10.66 -3.78
N THR A 196 6.57 11.19 -4.96
CA THR A 196 7.23 10.76 -6.22
C THR A 196 8.65 11.32 -6.24
N VAL A 197 9.66 10.44 -6.28
CA VAL A 197 11.07 10.82 -6.34
C VAL A 197 11.52 10.90 -7.79
N HIS A 198 12.11 12.03 -8.17
CA HIS A 198 12.89 12.21 -9.38
C HIS A 198 14.34 12.51 -9.00
N ALA A 199 15.30 11.79 -9.57
CA ALA A 199 16.71 12.03 -9.29
C ALA A 199 17.58 11.92 -10.55
N LEU A 200 18.61 12.76 -10.62
CA LEU A 200 19.62 12.74 -11.67
C LEU A 200 20.95 12.29 -11.09
N VAL A 201 21.54 11.24 -11.67
CA VAL A 201 22.82 10.67 -11.27
C VAL A 201 23.82 10.83 -12.41
N ARG A 202 25.08 11.09 -12.09
CA ARG A 202 26.17 11.19 -13.07
C ARG A 202 27.29 10.22 -12.72
N ARG A 203 27.89 9.57 -13.72
CA ARG A 203 29.12 8.78 -13.57
C ARG A 203 30.05 9.05 -14.75
N GLY A 204 31.08 9.88 -14.52
CA GLY A 204 31.90 10.41 -15.61
C GLY A 204 31.06 11.21 -16.63
N PRO A 205 31.09 10.86 -17.93
CA PRO A 205 30.25 11.50 -18.95
C PRO A 205 28.81 10.94 -19.00
N LEU A 206 28.54 9.80 -18.37
CA LEU A 206 27.25 9.13 -18.43
C LEU A 206 26.24 9.78 -17.49
N THR A 207 25.02 9.98 -17.99
CA THR A 207 23.88 10.49 -17.21
C THR A 207 22.89 9.39 -16.89
N GLY A 208 22.30 9.46 -15.71
CA GLY A 208 21.31 8.54 -15.18
C GLY A 208 20.09 9.30 -14.68
N ALA A 209 18.89 8.82 -14.97
CA ALA A 209 17.64 9.30 -14.41
C ALA A 209 16.97 8.21 -13.58
N LEU A 210 16.49 8.57 -12.40
CA LEU A 210 15.75 7.71 -11.49
C LEU A 210 14.37 8.30 -11.26
N THR A 211 13.32 7.49 -11.41
CA THR A 211 11.96 7.86 -11.03
C THR A 211 11.33 6.75 -10.20
N VAL A 212 10.86 7.09 -9.00
CA VAL A 212 10.15 6.17 -8.10
C VAL A 212 8.85 6.81 -7.63
N THR A 213 7.70 6.20 -7.94
CA THR A 213 6.38 6.76 -7.59
C THR A 213 5.48 5.75 -6.88
N LEU A 214 4.76 6.24 -5.86
CA LEU A 214 3.72 5.50 -5.12
C LEU A 214 2.31 5.69 -5.71
N GLU A 215 2.20 6.34 -6.85
CA GLU A 215 0.92 6.71 -7.46
C GLU A 215 0.64 5.93 -8.76
N GLY A 216 1.64 5.24 -9.30
CA GLY A 216 1.53 4.57 -10.59
C GLY A 216 0.72 3.27 -10.55
N ARG A 217 -0.10 3.09 -11.58
CA ARG A 217 -0.78 1.82 -11.91
C ARG A 217 -0.73 1.57 -13.42
N PRO A 218 -0.48 0.32 -13.87
CA PRO A 218 -0.12 -0.87 -13.09
C PRO A 218 1.25 -0.72 -12.41
N VAL A 219 1.63 -1.71 -11.58
CA VAL A 219 3.03 -1.80 -11.11
C VAL A 219 3.92 -1.90 -12.34
N ASP A 220 4.93 -1.06 -12.42
CA ASP A 220 5.89 -1.04 -13.52
C ASP A 220 7.30 -0.89 -12.98
N SER A 221 8.26 -1.56 -13.62
CA SER A 221 9.66 -1.57 -13.20
C SER A 221 10.52 -1.86 -14.41
N PHE A 222 11.32 -0.89 -14.85
CA PHE A 222 12.17 -1.06 -16.02
C PHE A 222 13.50 -0.33 -15.92
N LEU A 223 14.43 -0.75 -16.78
CA LEU A 223 15.66 -0.05 -17.09
C LEU A 223 15.71 0.24 -18.60
N ARG A 224 15.91 1.49 -18.99
CA ARG A 224 16.11 1.90 -20.39
C ARG A 224 17.53 2.38 -20.59
N LEU A 225 18.21 1.77 -21.56
CA LEU A 225 19.58 2.08 -21.93
C LEU A 225 19.56 2.79 -23.28
N VAL A 226 20.22 3.94 -23.38
CA VAL A 226 20.32 4.73 -24.61
C VAL A 226 21.79 4.92 -24.98
N GLY A 227 22.19 4.39 -26.12
CA GLY A 227 23.54 4.55 -26.65
C GLY A 227 23.55 5.12 -28.06
N SER A 228 24.74 5.43 -28.56
CA SER A 228 24.97 6.02 -29.87
C SER A 228 24.49 5.16 -31.05
N ASN A 229 24.28 3.86 -30.84
CA ASN A 229 23.85 2.88 -31.85
C ASN A 229 22.55 2.15 -31.46
N GLY A 230 21.73 2.74 -30.59
CA GLY A 230 20.38 2.23 -30.32
C GLY A 230 19.96 2.28 -28.85
N SER A 231 18.95 1.49 -28.52
CA SER A 231 18.43 1.39 -27.15
C SER A 231 18.02 -0.03 -26.75
N VAL A 232 18.01 -0.25 -25.45
CA VAL A 232 17.47 -1.46 -24.80
C VAL A 232 16.46 -1.04 -23.75
N HIS A 233 15.35 -1.77 -23.67
CA HIS A 233 14.35 -1.64 -22.61
C HIS A 233 14.20 -2.99 -21.91
N ALA A 234 14.61 -3.05 -20.65
CA ALA A 234 14.56 -4.23 -19.80
C ALA A 234 13.43 -4.09 -18.78
N ASP A 235 12.41 -4.95 -18.87
CA ASP A 235 11.20 -4.92 -18.06
C ASP A 235 11.23 -6.04 -17.02
N PHE A 236 11.18 -5.66 -15.74
CA PHE A 236 11.27 -6.57 -14.58
C PHE A 236 9.92 -7.15 -14.16
N VAL A 237 8.80 -6.52 -14.53
CA VAL A 237 7.47 -7.03 -14.21
C VAL A 237 7.11 -8.18 -15.15
N ARG A 238 7.33 -7.96 -16.46
CA ARG A 238 7.10 -8.94 -17.52
C ARG A 238 8.27 -9.91 -17.67
N GLY A 239 9.46 -9.53 -17.23
CA GLY A 239 10.68 -10.35 -17.34
C GLY A 239 11.13 -10.46 -18.81
N THR A 240 11.12 -9.34 -19.54
CA THR A 240 11.44 -9.31 -20.97
C THR A 240 12.42 -8.20 -21.31
N VAL A 241 13.24 -8.40 -22.34
CA VAL A 241 14.14 -7.37 -22.88
C VAL A 241 13.82 -7.11 -24.35
N GLN A 242 13.64 -5.84 -24.68
CA GLN A 242 13.41 -5.35 -26.03
C GLN A 242 14.62 -4.54 -26.47
N ARG A 243 15.07 -4.73 -27.70
CA ARG A 243 16.21 -4.00 -28.27
C ARG A 243 15.86 -3.35 -29.60
N GLN A 244 16.45 -2.19 -29.83
CA GLN A 244 16.41 -1.46 -31.09
C GLN A 244 17.83 -1.01 -31.41
N ILE A 245 18.52 -1.80 -32.24
CA ILE A 245 19.92 -1.54 -32.61
C ILE A 245 19.95 -0.96 -34.03
N GLY A 246 20.79 0.04 -34.23
CA GLY A 246 20.95 0.75 -35.50
C GLY A 246 20.37 2.17 -35.49
N PRO A 247 20.58 2.93 -36.58
CA PRO A 247 20.32 4.37 -36.64
C PRO A 247 18.84 4.76 -36.60
N GLY A 248 17.91 3.81 -36.83
CA GLY A 248 16.47 3.98 -36.57
C GLY A 248 15.70 4.96 -37.47
N THR A 249 16.36 5.63 -38.42
CA THR A 249 15.79 6.77 -39.16
C THR A 249 15.43 6.49 -40.62
N SER A 250 15.77 5.30 -41.17
CA SER A 250 15.43 4.97 -42.57
C SER A 250 13.92 4.78 -42.76
N GLY A 251 13.39 5.11 -43.96
CA GLY A 251 11.97 4.95 -44.28
C GLY A 251 11.45 3.51 -44.12
N ILE A 252 12.31 2.52 -44.43
CA ILE A 252 12.01 1.09 -44.26
C ILE A 252 12.00 0.70 -42.78
N ASP A 253 12.95 1.20 -41.97
CA ASP A 253 12.99 0.90 -40.54
C ASP A 253 11.77 1.45 -39.81
N LYS A 254 11.26 2.62 -40.20
CA LYS A 254 10.00 3.16 -39.64
C LYS A 254 8.82 2.20 -39.85
N LEU A 255 8.75 1.51 -40.99
CA LEU A 255 7.70 0.53 -41.29
C LEU A 255 7.91 -0.80 -40.55
N LEU A 256 9.14 -1.31 -40.51
CA LEU A 256 9.44 -2.65 -39.97
C LEU A 256 9.63 -2.69 -38.45
N ASN A 257 10.05 -1.58 -37.83
CA ASN A 257 10.36 -1.53 -36.40
C ASN A 257 9.17 -1.91 -35.49
N PRO A 258 7.93 -1.45 -35.74
CA PRO A 258 6.77 -1.89 -34.95
C PRO A 258 6.57 -3.41 -34.97
N TYR A 259 6.70 -4.04 -36.15
CA TYR A 259 6.58 -5.50 -36.28
C TYR A 259 7.73 -6.24 -35.60
N ARG A 260 8.96 -5.72 -35.69
CA ARG A 260 10.12 -6.28 -34.96
C ARG A 260 9.91 -6.20 -33.44
N GLN A 261 9.39 -5.09 -32.92
CA GLN A 261 9.07 -4.94 -31.50
C GLN A 261 7.94 -5.89 -31.08
N ALA A 262 6.84 -5.95 -31.85
CA ALA A 262 5.73 -6.85 -31.56
C ALA A 262 6.17 -8.32 -31.50
N ARG A 263 7.04 -8.75 -32.42
CA ARG A 263 7.62 -10.10 -32.40
C ARG A 263 8.50 -10.33 -31.17
N GLN A 264 9.33 -9.36 -30.78
CA GLN A 264 10.14 -9.44 -29.56
C GLN A 264 9.26 -9.57 -28.31
N LEU A 265 8.20 -8.76 -28.20
CA LEU A 265 7.28 -8.81 -27.08
C LEU A 265 6.53 -10.15 -27.02
N ALA A 266 5.97 -10.61 -28.14
CA ALA A 266 5.23 -11.86 -28.21
C ALA A 266 6.13 -13.07 -27.86
N THR A 267 7.29 -13.17 -28.49
CA THR A 267 8.21 -14.30 -28.25
C THR A 267 8.88 -14.23 -26.87
N GLY A 268 9.25 -13.03 -26.41
CA GLY A 268 9.82 -12.79 -25.09
C GLY A 268 8.86 -13.16 -23.97
N THR A 269 7.60 -12.71 -24.07
CA THR A 269 6.56 -13.03 -23.09
C THR A 269 6.30 -14.54 -23.01
N THR A 270 6.18 -15.22 -24.17
CA THR A 270 5.98 -16.68 -24.20
C THR A 270 7.14 -17.42 -23.55
N LYS A 271 8.39 -17.01 -23.82
CA LYS A 271 9.57 -17.60 -23.17
C LYS A 271 9.60 -17.34 -21.67
N ALA A 272 9.31 -16.11 -21.23
CA ALA A 272 9.28 -15.74 -19.82
C ALA A 272 8.21 -16.54 -19.05
N LEU A 273 7.01 -16.66 -19.61
CA LEU A 273 5.93 -17.44 -19.03
C LEU A 273 6.27 -18.94 -18.98
N GLY A 274 6.80 -19.50 -20.07
CA GLY A 274 7.26 -20.88 -20.12
C GLY A 274 8.31 -21.17 -19.04
N LYS A 275 9.31 -20.30 -18.87
CA LYS A 275 10.30 -20.41 -17.80
C LYS A 275 9.65 -20.40 -16.41
N ARG A 276 8.68 -19.50 -16.16
CA ARG A 276 7.95 -19.43 -14.88
C ARG A 276 7.18 -20.73 -14.56
N PHE A 277 6.55 -21.34 -15.56
CA PHE A 277 5.84 -22.62 -15.38
C PHE A 277 6.78 -23.82 -15.22
N LEU A 278 7.81 -23.95 -16.07
CA LEU A 278 8.73 -25.09 -16.03
C LEU A 278 9.67 -25.08 -14.82
N LYS A 279 10.21 -23.91 -14.41
CA LYS A 279 11.23 -23.84 -13.35
C LYS A 279 10.69 -23.87 -11.92
N ARG A 280 9.38 -24.07 -11.69
CA ARG A 280 8.75 -23.90 -10.35
C ARG A 280 9.23 -22.62 -9.62
N GLN A 281 9.56 -21.55 -10.36
CA GLN A 281 9.99 -20.27 -9.79
C GLN A 281 8.75 -19.59 -9.18
N ARG A 282 8.37 -20.02 -7.98
CA ARG A 282 7.17 -19.54 -7.30
C ARG A 282 7.40 -18.37 -6.34
N SER A 283 8.65 -17.93 -6.11
CA SER A 283 8.92 -16.72 -5.31
C SER A 283 10.34 -16.18 -5.57
N TYR A 284 10.49 -14.85 -5.67
CA TYR A 284 11.75 -14.08 -5.71
C TYR A 284 12.77 -14.51 -6.79
N PRO A 285 12.61 -14.07 -8.06
CA PRO A 285 13.58 -14.31 -9.12
C PRO A 285 14.95 -13.64 -8.83
N GLY A 286 16.04 -14.22 -9.34
CA GLY A 286 17.41 -13.72 -9.13
C GLY A 286 18.06 -14.14 -7.81
N LEU A 287 17.27 -14.63 -6.83
CA LEU A 287 17.78 -14.97 -5.50
C LEU A 287 18.70 -16.21 -5.50
N VAL A 288 18.39 -17.23 -6.30
CA VAL A 288 19.28 -18.40 -6.42
C VAL A 288 20.58 -17.99 -7.12
N GLU A 289 20.46 -17.20 -8.18
CA GLU A 289 21.58 -16.75 -9.00
C GLU A 289 22.58 -15.87 -8.22
N ILE A 290 22.10 -14.96 -7.37
CA ILE A 290 22.98 -14.16 -6.49
C ILE A 290 23.67 -15.01 -5.42
N PHE A 291 22.98 -16.01 -4.86
CA PHE A 291 23.57 -16.93 -3.88
C PHE A 291 24.67 -17.78 -4.53
N GLU A 292 24.40 -18.36 -5.70
CA GLU A 292 25.40 -19.12 -6.45
C GLU A 292 26.64 -18.27 -6.78
N ALA A 293 26.43 -17.02 -7.20
CA ALA A 293 27.53 -16.09 -7.47
C ALA A 293 28.32 -15.77 -6.19
N PHE A 294 27.64 -15.54 -5.07
CA PHE A 294 28.29 -15.22 -3.79
C PHE A 294 29.03 -16.41 -3.19
N TYR A 295 28.41 -17.58 -3.14
CA TYR A 295 29.00 -18.81 -2.63
C TYR A 295 30.17 -19.27 -3.50
N GLY A 296 30.02 -19.14 -4.83
CA GLY A 296 31.11 -19.39 -5.77
C GLY A 296 32.30 -18.47 -5.52
N ALA A 297 32.07 -17.18 -5.28
CA ALA A 297 33.12 -16.21 -4.95
C ALA A 297 33.81 -16.54 -3.62
N VAL A 298 33.05 -16.91 -2.58
CA VAL A 298 33.59 -17.39 -1.29
C VAL A 298 34.51 -18.59 -1.51
N ARG A 299 34.01 -19.64 -2.18
CA ARG A 299 34.75 -20.89 -2.41
C ARG A 299 36.02 -20.70 -3.24
N ALA A 300 35.96 -19.82 -4.24
CA ALA A 300 37.07 -19.57 -5.16
C ALA A 300 38.06 -18.50 -4.65
N GLY A 301 37.78 -17.85 -3.51
CA GLY A 301 38.55 -16.69 -3.06
C GLY A 301 38.42 -15.46 -3.97
N ALA A 302 37.45 -15.44 -4.90
CA ALA A 302 37.25 -14.37 -5.86
C ALA A 302 36.51 -13.16 -5.25
N PRO A 303 36.55 -11.96 -5.85
CA PRO A 303 35.79 -10.81 -5.35
C PRO A 303 34.29 -11.10 -5.21
N SER A 304 33.63 -10.41 -4.25
CA SER A 304 32.17 -10.46 -4.09
C SER A 304 31.47 -10.11 -5.42
N PRO A 305 30.34 -10.75 -5.78
CA PRO A 305 29.69 -10.53 -7.07
C PRO A 305 29.08 -9.12 -7.20
N ILE A 306 28.94 -8.41 -6.09
CA ILE A 306 28.60 -6.98 -6.04
C ILE A 306 29.78 -6.25 -5.39
N SER A 307 30.29 -5.22 -6.06
CA SER A 307 31.42 -4.44 -5.56
C SER A 307 31.02 -3.64 -4.31
N GLY A 308 31.97 -3.44 -3.39
CA GLY A 308 31.76 -2.56 -2.23
C GLY A 308 31.41 -1.13 -2.65
N GLU A 309 31.97 -0.65 -3.76
CA GLU A 309 31.64 0.66 -4.35
C GLU A 309 30.15 0.73 -4.76
N ASN A 310 29.63 -0.29 -5.44
CA ASN A 310 28.21 -0.32 -5.84
C ASN A 310 27.27 -0.35 -4.64
N ILE A 311 27.60 -1.14 -3.61
CA ILE A 311 26.84 -1.20 -2.35
C ILE A 311 26.84 0.19 -1.68
N LEU A 312 28.01 0.81 -1.58
CA LEU A 312 28.18 2.10 -0.91
C LEU A 312 27.47 3.25 -1.65
N ASP A 313 27.64 3.34 -2.97
CA ASP A 313 26.96 4.35 -3.79
C ASP A 313 25.44 4.18 -3.74
N THR A 314 24.94 2.94 -3.69
CA THR A 314 23.51 2.65 -3.51
C THR A 314 23.01 3.20 -2.18
N VAL A 315 23.70 2.90 -1.08
CA VAL A 315 23.31 3.40 0.26
C VAL A 315 23.38 4.92 0.32
N ARG A 316 24.44 5.55 -0.21
CA ARG A 316 24.58 7.03 -0.25
C ARG A 316 23.43 7.71 -0.98
N ILE A 317 23.04 7.21 -2.15
CA ILE A 317 21.93 7.79 -2.92
C ILE A 317 20.60 7.59 -2.18
N CYS A 318 20.36 6.39 -1.63
CA CYS A 318 19.15 6.13 -0.85
C CYS A 318 19.05 7.01 0.40
N GLU A 319 20.15 7.16 1.15
CA GLU A 319 20.25 8.02 2.33
C GLU A 319 19.94 9.48 1.96
N ARG A 320 20.55 10.00 0.88
CA ARG A 320 20.31 11.37 0.45
C ARG A 320 18.88 11.64 0.00
N ILE A 321 18.25 10.67 -0.66
CA ILE A 321 16.83 10.77 -1.03
C ILE A 321 15.95 10.73 0.23
N ALA A 322 16.29 9.89 1.22
CA ALA A 322 15.59 9.83 2.49
C ALA A 322 15.66 11.15 3.27
N GLU A 323 16.82 11.82 3.28
CA GLU A 323 16.99 13.15 3.87
C GLU A 323 16.05 14.18 3.24
N VAL A 324 15.92 14.18 1.91
CA VAL A 324 15.03 15.12 1.19
C VAL A 324 13.56 14.79 1.41
N LEU A 325 13.21 13.49 1.53
CA LEU A 325 11.86 13.07 1.91
C LEU A 325 11.47 13.46 3.33
N ALA A 326 12.44 13.53 4.25
CA ALA A 326 12.23 13.90 5.64
C ALA A 326 12.29 15.42 5.88
N ALA A 327 12.89 16.18 4.96
CA ALA A 327 12.97 17.62 5.05
C ALA A 327 11.56 18.24 4.99
N PRO A 328 11.22 19.20 5.87
CA PRO A 328 9.93 19.88 5.82
C PRO A 328 9.75 20.52 4.45
N GLN A 329 8.67 20.19 3.74
CA GLN A 329 8.33 20.95 2.54
C GLN A 329 7.77 22.31 2.99
N ALA A 330 8.50 23.41 2.78
CA ALA A 330 8.09 24.78 3.15
C ALA A 330 6.70 25.14 2.57
N GLU A 331 5.81 25.91 3.20
CA GLU A 331 5.86 26.64 4.48
C GLU A 331 4.94 26.03 5.56
N PRO A 332 5.30 26.15 6.84
CA PRO A 332 4.35 25.92 7.93
C PRO A 332 3.26 27.01 7.85
N VAL A 333 2.06 26.62 7.44
CA VAL A 333 0.87 27.44 7.71
C VAL A 333 0.77 27.52 9.24
N GLU A 334 1.04 28.70 9.81
CA GLU A 334 0.96 28.98 11.25
C GLU A 334 -0.34 28.40 11.84
N SER A 335 -0.23 27.22 12.48
CA SER A 335 -1.39 26.46 12.96
C SER A 335 -1.85 26.89 14.36
N GLY A 336 -1.17 27.85 14.99
CA GLY A 336 -1.36 28.17 16.40
C GLY A 336 -2.43 29.23 16.71
N ALA A 337 -2.75 30.12 15.77
CA ALA A 337 -3.43 31.38 16.13
C ALA A 337 -4.84 31.59 15.52
N ARG A 338 -5.31 30.72 14.60
CA ARG A 338 -6.48 31.05 13.76
C ARG A 338 -7.85 30.59 14.26
N PHE A 339 -7.96 29.90 15.38
CA PHE A 339 -9.21 29.22 15.79
C PHE A 339 -9.88 29.79 17.04
N ALA A 340 -9.82 31.10 17.23
CA ALA A 340 -10.68 31.79 18.20
C ALA A 340 -12.08 31.93 17.60
N GLY A 341 -13.04 31.12 18.08
CA GLY A 341 -14.46 31.21 17.71
C GLY A 341 -14.98 30.23 16.64
N SER A 342 -14.12 29.43 16.00
CA SER A 342 -14.55 28.39 15.03
C SER A 342 -14.97 27.08 15.73
N PRO A 343 -15.92 26.30 15.17
CA PRO A 343 -16.24 24.95 15.65
C PRO A 343 -14.98 24.08 15.71
N ARG A 344 -14.77 23.43 16.86
CA ARG A 344 -13.61 22.57 17.13
C ARG A 344 -14.04 21.11 17.03
N VAL A 345 -13.54 20.42 16.02
CA VAL A 345 -14.00 19.08 15.63
C VAL A 345 -12.86 18.09 15.69
N ALA A 346 -13.04 17.00 16.43
CA ALA A 346 -12.13 15.86 16.38
C ALA A 346 -12.65 14.81 15.40
N VAL A 347 -11.79 14.35 14.49
CA VAL A 347 -12.12 13.28 13.53
C VAL A 347 -11.25 12.06 13.80
N THR A 348 -11.87 10.93 14.17
CA THR A 348 -11.17 9.64 14.22
C THR A 348 -11.21 8.98 12.85
N GLY A 349 -10.17 8.23 12.48
CA GLY A 349 -10.09 7.64 11.14
C GLY A 349 -9.93 8.67 10.02
N GLY A 350 -9.48 9.89 10.35
CA GLY A 350 -9.22 10.99 9.41
C GLY A 350 -8.09 10.75 8.40
N THR A 351 -7.38 9.63 8.50
CA THR A 351 -6.42 9.13 7.48
C THR A 351 -7.02 8.06 6.56
N GLY A 352 -8.28 7.67 6.81
CA GLY A 352 -9.02 6.65 6.05
C GLY A 352 -9.75 7.22 4.83
N PHE A 353 -10.53 6.36 4.16
CA PHE A 353 -11.20 6.70 2.91
C PHE A 353 -12.28 7.79 3.07
N LEU A 354 -13.22 7.61 4.01
CA LEU A 354 -14.26 8.60 4.32
C LEU A 354 -13.70 9.72 5.21
N GLY A 355 -12.99 9.37 6.29
CA GLY A 355 -12.53 10.35 7.27
C GLY A 355 -11.60 11.42 6.69
N LYS A 356 -10.71 11.08 5.74
CA LYS A 356 -9.84 12.09 5.10
C LYS A 356 -10.65 13.12 4.30
N GLU A 357 -11.72 12.69 3.66
CA GLU A 357 -12.63 13.58 2.92
C GLU A 357 -13.46 14.45 3.89
N VAL A 358 -13.87 13.92 5.04
CA VAL A 358 -14.51 14.71 6.12
C VAL A 358 -13.57 15.79 6.63
N VAL A 359 -12.32 15.45 6.95
CA VAL A 359 -11.30 16.42 7.40
C VAL A 359 -11.08 17.51 6.35
N ARG A 360 -10.98 17.13 5.06
CA ARG A 360 -10.82 18.08 3.95
C ARG A 360 -11.96 19.09 3.88
N GLN A 361 -13.19 18.63 4.03
CA GLN A 361 -14.36 19.50 3.92
C GLN A 361 -14.58 20.36 5.17
N LEU A 362 -14.35 19.82 6.37
CA LEU A 362 -14.37 20.60 7.61
C LEU A 362 -13.31 21.72 7.60
N ALA A 363 -12.09 21.40 7.18
CA ALA A 363 -11.01 22.39 7.06
C ALA A 363 -11.34 23.47 6.01
N ALA A 364 -11.92 23.07 4.87
CA ALA A 364 -12.36 24.01 3.84
C ALA A 364 -13.54 24.90 4.30
N ALA A 365 -14.39 24.39 5.20
CA ALA A 365 -15.46 25.15 5.85
C ALA A 365 -14.95 26.05 7.01
N GLY A 366 -13.64 26.08 7.29
CA GLY A 366 -13.04 26.92 8.33
C GLY A 366 -13.12 26.36 9.75
N SER A 367 -13.52 25.09 9.91
CA SER A 367 -13.51 24.40 11.21
C SER A 367 -12.08 24.14 11.66
N ALA A 368 -11.85 24.19 12.98
CA ALA A 368 -10.61 23.74 13.59
C ALA A 368 -10.63 22.22 13.72
N VAL A 369 -9.89 21.51 12.87
CA VAL A 369 -9.96 20.05 12.78
C VAL A 369 -8.75 19.40 13.44
N ARG A 370 -9.00 18.54 14.43
CA ARG A 370 -7.99 17.65 15.01
C ARG A 370 -8.23 16.20 14.58
N VAL A 371 -7.21 15.56 14.03
CA VAL A 371 -7.26 14.18 13.55
C VAL A 371 -6.55 13.27 14.54
N LEU A 372 -7.28 12.34 15.13
CA LEU A 372 -6.71 11.27 15.96
C LEU A 372 -6.40 10.08 15.05
N ALA A 373 -5.11 9.75 14.93
CA ALA A 373 -4.64 8.63 14.12
C ALA A 373 -3.61 7.80 14.90
N ARG A 374 -3.56 6.48 14.65
CA ARG A 374 -2.58 5.59 15.30
C ARG A 374 -1.12 6.03 15.14
N ARG A 375 -0.82 6.70 14.02
CA ARG A 375 0.49 7.27 13.69
C ARG A 375 0.26 8.53 12.86
N GLU A 376 1.14 9.50 12.99
CA GLU A 376 1.12 10.67 12.13
C GLU A 376 1.39 10.30 10.66
N PRO A 377 0.53 10.72 9.72
CA PRO A 377 0.79 10.54 8.29
C PRO A 377 1.97 11.40 7.84
N PRO A 378 2.66 11.02 6.74
CA PRO A 378 3.69 11.85 6.14
C PRO A 378 3.09 13.20 5.71
N GLU A 379 3.91 14.25 5.61
CA GLU A 379 3.45 15.63 5.37
C GLU A 379 2.54 15.74 4.15
N TRP A 380 2.91 15.11 3.03
CA TRP A 380 2.10 15.10 1.80
C TRP A 380 0.73 14.40 1.92
N ASP A 381 0.54 13.54 2.93
CA ASP A 381 -0.74 12.88 3.17
C ASP A 381 -1.64 13.68 4.13
N ARG A 382 -1.12 14.75 4.76
CA ARG A 382 -1.87 15.62 5.68
C ARG A 382 -2.82 16.52 4.90
N VAL A 383 -3.97 16.82 5.50
CA VAL A 383 -4.88 17.86 5.00
C VAL A 383 -4.35 19.21 5.52
N PRO A 384 -4.09 20.19 4.64
CA PRO A 384 -3.66 21.53 5.05
C PRO A 384 -4.63 22.14 6.07
N GLY A 385 -4.11 22.69 7.16
CA GLY A 385 -4.90 23.31 8.23
C GLY A 385 -5.48 22.34 9.28
N ALA A 386 -5.31 21.02 9.11
CA ALA A 386 -5.70 20.05 10.13
C ALA A 386 -4.53 19.71 11.08
N GLU A 387 -4.81 19.64 12.37
CA GLU A 387 -3.89 19.16 13.39
C GLU A 387 -3.92 17.62 13.43
N TYR A 388 -2.77 16.97 13.57
CA TYR A 388 -2.68 15.50 13.69
C TYR A 388 -2.08 15.14 15.04
N VAL A 389 -2.75 14.24 15.77
CA VAL A 389 -2.27 13.72 17.05
C VAL A 389 -2.23 12.19 17.00
N ALA A 390 -1.16 11.62 17.55
CA ALA A 390 -0.97 10.17 17.62
C ALA A 390 -1.77 9.58 18.80
N ALA A 391 -2.72 8.70 18.51
CA ALA A 391 -3.51 7.98 19.51
C ALA A 391 -3.93 6.58 18.99
N ASP A 392 -3.69 5.53 19.78
CA ASP A 392 -4.25 4.22 19.53
C ASP A 392 -5.59 4.07 20.25
N LEU A 393 -6.69 4.12 19.49
CA LEU A 393 -8.04 4.05 20.04
C LEU A 393 -8.38 2.68 20.64
N ALA A 394 -7.61 1.62 20.33
CA ALA A 394 -7.76 0.34 21.01
C ALA A 394 -7.35 0.39 22.49
N GLN A 395 -6.68 1.47 22.92
CA GLN A 395 -6.30 1.75 24.30
C GLN A 395 -7.09 2.95 24.83
N PRO A 396 -7.18 3.13 26.17
CA PRO A 396 -7.75 4.34 26.77
C PRO A 396 -7.10 5.61 26.18
N VAL A 397 -7.93 6.55 25.73
CA VAL A 397 -7.49 7.80 25.11
C VAL A 397 -7.40 8.88 26.19
N ASP A 398 -6.27 9.58 26.26
CA ASP A 398 -6.09 10.71 27.17
C ASP A 398 -7.01 11.87 26.77
N ALA A 399 -7.80 12.36 27.73
CA ALA A 399 -8.77 13.44 27.51
C ALA A 399 -8.11 14.76 27.08
N SER A 400 -6.84 14.99 27.45
CA SER A 400 -6.08 16.19 27.03
C SER A 400 -5.93 16.28 25.50
N LEU A 401 -5.93 15.14 24.80
CA LEU A 401 -5.90 15.10 23.34
C LEU A 401 -7.18 15.68 22.70
N LEU A 402 -8.25 15.83 23.48
CA LEU A 402 -9.55 16.38 23.07
C LEU A 402 -9.86 17.73 23.72
N GLU A 403 -8.87 18.37 24.35
CA GLU A 403 -9.08 19.66 24.98
C GLU A 403 -9.61 20.70 23.98
N GLY A 404 -10.73 21.34 24.35
CA GLY A 404 -11.41 22.33 23.54
C GLY A 404 -12.24 21.77 22.37
N ILE A 405 -12.35 20.46 22.20
CA ILE A 405 -13.20 19.84 21.18
C ILE A 405 -14.67 19.87 21.63
N GLU A 406 -15.56 20.36 20.78
CA GLU A 406 -17.01 20.35 21.02
C GLU A 406 -17.66 19.10 20.41
N THR A 407 -17.24 18.75 19.18
CA THR A 407 -17.86 17.68 18.39
C THR A 407 -16.83 16.63 17.99
N VAL A 408 -17.18 15.35 18.20
CA VAL A 408 -16.40 14.21 17.71
C VAL A 408 -17.12 13.57 16.52
N VAL A 409 -16.43 13.44 15.38
CA VAL A 409 -16.87 12.63 14.23
C VAL A 409 -16.06 11.33 14.23
N HIS A 410 -16.68 10.25 14.68
CA HIS A 410 -16.03 8.96 14.83
C HIS A 410 -16.15 8.11 13.55
N CYS A 411 -15.19 8.26 12.63
CA CYS A 411 -15.11 7.43 11.42
C CYS A 411 -14.26 6.15 11.61
N ALA A 412 -13.51 6.03 12.70
CA ALA A 412 -12.65 4.89 12.95
C ALA A 412 -13.45 3.59 13.12
N ALA A 413 -13.05 2.54 12.39
CA ALA A 413 -13.53 1.18 12.58
C ALA A 413 -12.61 0.21 11.84
N ALA A 414 -12.56 -1.05 12.28
CA ALA A 414 -12.03 -2.12 11.45
C ALA A 414 -12.93 -2.29 10.20
N THR A 415 -12.30 -2.41 9.03
CA THR A 415 -12.99 -2.64 7.74
C THR A 415 -12.69 -4.02 7.14
N SER A 416 -11.83 -4.78 7.83
CA SER A 416 -11.36 -6.12 7.52
C SER A 416 -10.71 -6.69 8.77
N GLY A 417 -10.59 -8.01 8.86
CA GLY A 417 -10.02 -8.69 10.02
C GLY A 417 -10.98 -9.74 10.57
N GLY A 418 -10.55 -10.42 11.62
CA GLY A 418 -11.36 -11.32 12.42
C GLY A 418 -12.10 -10.59 13.55
N TRP A 419 -12.62 -11.38 14.48
CA TRP A 419 -13.42 -10.89 15.59
C TRP A 419 -12.63 -9.98 16.55
N GLU A 420 -11.38 -10.33 16.82
CA GLU A 420 -10.50 -9.58 17.73
C GLU A 420 -10.17 -8.19 17.18
N GLU A 421 -9.87 -8.07 15.88
CA GLU A 421 -9.61 -6.77 15.27
C GLU A 421 -10.86 -5.88 15.27
N HIS A 422 -12.05 -6.46 15.11
CA HIS A 422 -13.31 -5.72 15.20
C HIS A 422 -13.66 -5.31 16.64
N GLN A 423 -13.32 -6.13 17.65
CA GLN A 423 -13.44 -5.79 19.06
C GLN A 423 -12.55 -4.56 19.36
N ALA A 424 -11.25 -4.69 19.14
CA ALA A 424 -10.27 -3.67 19.51
C ALA A 424 -10.46 -2.35 18.72
N HIS A 425 -10.65 -2.44 17.40
CA HIS A 425 -10.62 -1.26 16.54
C HIS A 425 -11.99 -0.73 16.12
N SER A 426 -13.09 -1.30 16.63
CA SER A 426 -14.44 -0.76 16.40
C SER A 426 -15.22 -0.58 17.69
N LEU A 427 -15.26 -1.59 18.57
CA LEU A 427 -16.04 -1.53 19.80
C LEU A 427 -15.27 -0.79 20.91
N ASP A 428 -14.10 -1.29 21.29
CA ASP A 428 -13.26 -0.69 22.33
C ASP A 428 -12.85 0.73 21.92
N ALA A 429 -12.52 0.92 20.63
CA ALA A 429 -12.24 2.23 20.06
C ALA A 429 -13.38 3.24 20.19
N ALA A 430 -14.63 2.81 20.03
CA ALA A 430 -15.79 3.70 20.22
C ALA A 430 -16.02 4.01 21.71
N GLU A 431 -15.84 3.02 22.59
CA GLU A 431 -15.94 3.21 24.04
C GLU A 431 -14.90 4.19 24.57
N ASN A 432 -13.63 3.94 24.28
CA ASN A 432 -12.51 4.76 24.73
C ASN A 432 -12.68 6.20 24.24
N MET A 433 -13.13 6.38 22.99
CA MET A 433 -13.38 7.71 22.44
C MET A 433 -14.56 8.42 23.12
N MET A 434 -15.67 7.73 23.40
CA MET A 434 -16.82 8.31 24.12
C MET A 434 -16.44 8.77 25.53
N ARG A 435 -15.67 7.95 26.25
CA ARG A 435 -15.21 8.27 27.61
C ARG A 435 -14.23 9.45 27.62
N ALA A 436 -13.28 9.47 26.68
CA ALA A 436 -12.34 10.58 26.54
C ALA A 436 -13.05 11.88 26.14
N ALA A 437 -14.03 11.80 25.22
CA ALA A 437 -14.85 12.93 24.81
C ALA A 437 -15.62 13.52 26.00
N HIS A 438 -16.25 12.67 26.82
CA HIS A 438 -16.93 13.11 28.04
C HIS A 438 -15.98 13.81 29.02
N ALA A 439 -14.83 13.18 29.29
CA ALA A 439 -13.84 13.73 30.22
C ALA A 439 -13.25 15.08 29.75
N ALA A 440 -13.19 15.30 28.43
CA ALA A 440 -12.74 16.55 27.83
C ALA A 440 -13.84 17.62 27.70
N GLY A 441 -15.10 17.29 28.04
CA GLY A 441 -16.24 18.21 27.96
C GLY A 441 -16.89 18.33 26.57
N ALA A 442 -16.62 17.40 25.65
CA ALA A 442 -17.31 17.37 24.37
C ALA A 442 -18.79 17.00 24.55
N THR A 443 -19.68 17.71 23.87
CA THR A 443 -21.14 17.57 24.03
C THR A 443 -21.80 16.82 22.87
N ARG A 444 -21.11 16.70 21.73
CA ARG A 444 -21.65 16.13 20.49
C ARG A 444 -20.79 14.98 19.96
N PHE A 445 -21.43 13.88 19.59
CA PHE A 445 -20.76 12.71 19.03
C PHE A 445 -21.52 12.17 17.81
N ILE A 446 -20.85 12.12 16.66
CA ILE A 446 -21.37 11.56 15.41
C ILE A 446 -20.66 10.23 15.16
N HIS A 447 -21.39 9.12 15.26
CA HIS A 447 -20.83 7.78 15.04
C HIS A 447 -21.11 7.28 13.63
N VAL A 448 -20.06 6.89 12.90
CA VAL A 448 -20.20 6.31 11.57
C VAL A 448 -20.35 4.79 11.67
N SER A 449 -21.58 4.32 11.51
CA SER A 449 -21.97 2.92 11.45
C SER A 449 -21.97 2.40 9.99
N SER A 450 -22.92 1.54 9.61
CA SER A 450 -23.07 1.04 8.25
C SER A 450 -24.51 0.61 7.98
N LEU A 451 -25.03 0.82 6.77
CA LEU A 451 -26.34 0.32 6.37
C LEU A 451 -26.51 -1.21 6.59
N ALA A 452 -25.39 -1.94 6.62
CA ALA A 452 -25.36 -3.39 6.86
C ALA A 452 -25.79 -3.82 8.27
N VAL A 453 -25.94 -2.91 9.25
CA VAL A 453 -26.39 -3.25 10.61
C VAL A 453 -27.91 -3.37 10.74
N LEU A 454 -28.66 -2.91 9.73
CA LEU A 454 -30.12 -2.93 9.73
C LEU A 454 -30.65 -4.31 9.33
N GLN A 455 -31.81 -4.68 9.86
CA GLN A 455 -32.52 -5.88 9.41
C GLN A 455 -32.86 -5.76 7.93
N GLY A 456 -32.64 -6.86 7.19
CA GLY A 456 -32.92 -6.90 5.76
C GLY A 456 -34.41 -6.75 5.49
N GLY A 457 -34.78 -5.73 4.71
CA GLY A 457 -36.13 -5.50 4.24
C GLY A 457 -36.47 -6.32 2.98
N GLY A 458 -37.64 -6.96 2.96
CA GLY A 458 -38.22 -7.54 1.75
C GLY A 458 -38.79 -6.47 0.82
N ALA A 459 -39.28 -6.85 -0.37
CA ALA A 459 -39.91 -5.89 -1.29
C ALA A 459 -41.11 -5.14 -0.68
N ALA A 460 -41.78 -5.74 0.31
CA ALA A 460 -42.92 -5.16 1.04
C ALA A 460 -42.52 -4.17 2.15
N GLN A 461 -41.27 -4.20 2.61
CA GLN A 461 -40.76 -3.30 3.66
C GLN A 461 -39.33 -2.88 3.32
N PRO A 462 -39.15 -1.81 2.52
CA PRO A 462 -37.83 -1.28 2.21
C PRO A 462 -37.07 -0.87 3.46
N VAL A 463 -35.74 -1.03 3.42
CA VAL A 463 -34.86 -0.55 4.51
C VAL A 463 -34.84 0.97 4.50
N SER A 464 -35.20 1.58 5.63
CA SER A 464 -35.27 3.03 5.86
C SER A 464 -34.49 3.42 7.12
N ASP A 465 -34.43 4.71 7.42
CA ASP A 465 -33.74 5.23 8.62
C ASP A 465 -34.33 4.71 9.93
N ARG A 466 -35.62 4.30 9.89
CA ARG A 466 -36.40 3.78 11.01
C ARG A 466 -36.38 2.26 11.13
N SER A 467 -35.72 1.57 10.20
CA SER A 467 -35.63 0.10 10.26
C SER A 467 -34.90 -0.36 11.53
N PRO A 468 -35.36 -1.46 12.16
CA PRO A 468 -34.72 -1.98 13.36
C PRO A 468 -33.32 -2.52 13.06
N LEU A 469 -32.45 -2.45 14.06
CA LEU A 469 -31.14 -3.10 14.05
C LEU A 469 -31.28 -4.62 14.05
N GLN A 470 -30.30 -5.33 13.48
CA GLN A 470 -30.28 -6.80 13.51
C GLN A 470 -30.28 -7.33 14.93
N SER A 471 -31.09 -8.35 15.19
CA SER A 471 -31.19 -8.97 16.52
C SER A 471 -29.96 -9.81 16.85
N ASP A 472 -29.44 -10.58 15.89
CA ASP A 472 -28.23 -11.39 16.02
C ASP A 472 -27.04 -10.67 15.37
N SER A 473 -26.06 -10.31 16.18
CA SER A 473 -24.89 -9.58 15.72
C SER A 473 -23.77 -10.47 15.20
N ARG A 474 -23.66 -11.73 15.64
CA ARG A 474 -22.52 -12.61 15.28
C ARG A 474 -22.75 -13.44 14.02
N SER A 475 -23.99 -13.77 13.65
CA SER A 475 -24.23 -14.54 12.42
C SER A 475 -23.94 -13.76 11.12
N SER A 476 -23.92 -12.43 11.18
CA SER A 476 -23.65 -11.54 10.03
C SER A 476 -22.16 -11.30 9.74
N GLY A 477 -21.27 -11.87 10.55
CA GLY A 477 -19.82 -11.81 10.41
C GLY A 477 -19.15 -10.62 11.12
N PRO A 478 -17.80 -10.63 11.24
CA PRO A 478 -17.07 -9.72 12.13
C PRO A 478 -17.32 -8.22 11.86
N TYR A 479 -17.40 -7.83 10.59
CA TYR A 479 -17.62 -6.44 10.20
C TYR A 479 -18.99 -5.91 10.64
N VAL A 480 -20.05 -6.65 10.37
CA VAL A 480 -21.42 -6.24 10.73
C VAL A 480 -21.57 -6.23 12.24
N TRP A 481 -21.04 -7.26 12.90
CA TRP A 481 -20.99 -7.34 14.37
C TRP A 481 -20.33 -6.11 14.99
N GLY A 482 -19.10 -5.77 14.59
CA GLY A 482 -18.36 -4.66 15.17
C GLY A 482 -19.05 -3.30 14.96
N LYS A 483 -19.67 -3.09 13.79
CA LYS A 483 -20.47 -1.88 13.52
C LYS A 483 -21.77 -1.83 14.33
N LEU A 484 -22.45 -2.96 14.48
CA LEU A 484 -23.72 -3.04 15.20
C LEU A 484 -23.53 -2.87 16.71
N GLU A 485 -22.56 -3.57 17.32
CA GLU A 485 -22.32 -3.47 18.76
C GLU A 485 -21.74 -2.11 19.14
N SER A 486 -20.88 -1.51 18.30
CA SER A 486 -20.41 -0.14 18.56
C SER A 486 -21.55 0.87 18.50
N GLU A 487 -22.50 0.73 17.55
CA GLU A 487 -23.67 1.60 17.48
C GLU A 487 -24.55 1.51 18.74
N ARG A 488 -24.83 0.30 19.23
CA ARG A 488 -25.58 0.09 20.49
C ARG A 488 -24.84 0.69 21.68
N LEU A 489 -23.52 0.49 21.74
CA LEU A 489 -22.69 0.96 22.84
C LEU A 489 -22.65 2.48 22.90
N VAL A 490 -22.41 3.17 21.78
CA VAL A 490 -22.37 4.65 21.78
C VAL A 490 -23.71 5.27 22.12
N GLN A 491 -24.83 4.66 21.71
CA GLN A 491 -26.17 5.13 22.10
C GLN A 491 -26.40 5.00 23.61
N LYS A 492 -26.03 3.85 24.19
CA LYS A 492 -26.12 3.61 25.62
C LYS A 492 -25.23 4.60 26.40
N LEU A 493 -23.95 4.68 26.05
CA LEU A 493 -22.99 5.57 26.72
C LEU A 493 -23.36 7.04 26.54
N GLY A 494 -23.91 7.44 25.39
CA GLY A 494 -24.38 8.81 25.17
C GLY A 494 -25.46 9.22 26.17
N ALA A 495 -26.44 8.32 26.41
CA ALA A 495 -27.47 8.54 27.41
C ALA A 495 -26.93 8.56 28.85
N GLU A 496 -25.96 7.70 29.17
CA GLU A 496 -25.33 7.62 30.50
C GLU A 496 -24.41 8.82 30.81
N LEU A 497 -23.66 9.29 29.81
CA LEU A 497 -22.66 10.35 29.94
C LEU A 497 -23.21 11.75 29.62
N GLY A 498 -24.46 11.86 29.17
CA GLY A 498 -25.08 13.12 28.78
C GLY A 498 -24.50 13.73 27.50
N ILE A 499 -23.95 12.90 26.61
CA ILE A 499 -23.43 13.32 25.30
C ILE A 499 -24.53 13.14 24.26
N GLY A 500 -24.79 14.19 23.46
CA GLY A 500 -25.67 14.08 22.30
C GLY A 500 -25.04 13.14 21.27
N VAL A 501 -25.79 12.14 20.80
CA VAL A 501 -25.32 11.19 19.79
C VAL A 501 -26.14 11.28 18.51
N ARG A 502 -25.46 11.24 17.36
CA ARG A 502 -26.06 11.06 16.03
C ARG A 502 -25.40 9.89 15.30
N ILE A 503 -26.19 9.07 14.61
CA ILE A 503 -25.69 7.88 13.90
C ILE A 503 -25.77 8.11 12.39
N ALA A 504 -24.64 7.95 11.71
CA ALA A 504 -24.56 7.95 10.26
C ALA A 504 -24.35 6.52 9.73
N ARG A 505 -25.25 6.03 8.87
CA ARG A 505 -25.19 4.66 8.31
C ARG A 505 -24.97 4.70 6.79
N PRO A 506 -23.73 4.90 6.33
CA PRO A 506 -23.45 4.93 4.90
C PRO A 506 -23.72 3.58 4.23
N GLY A 507 -24.20 3.64 2.99
CA GLY A 507 -24.21 2.53 2.04
C GLY A 507 -22.79 2.15 1.59
N ALA A 508 -22.67 1.46 0.45
CA ALA A 508 -21.36 1.19 -0.12
C ALA A 508 -20.74 2.48 -0.67
N ILE A 509 -19.72 3.00 0.02
CA ILE A 509 -19.04 4.25 -0.35
C ILE A 509 -18.17 4.01 -1.59
N ILE A 510 -18.31 4.88 -2.59
CA ILE A 510 -17.51 4.92 -3.83
C ILE A 510 -16.83 6.28 -3.96
N ASP A 511 -15.82 6.42 -4.80
CA ASP A 511 -15.22 7.72 -5.15
C ASP A 511 -15.44 7.96 -6.64
N GLU A 512 -16.20 8.99 -7.00
CA GLU A 512 -16.46 9.31 -8.41
C GLU A 512 -15.20 9.74 -9.18
N ARG A 513 -14.18 10.27 -8.47
CA ARG A 513 -12.89 10.67 -9.07
C ARG A 513 -12.01 9.46 -9.39
N SER A 514 -12.12 8.40 -8.59
CA SER A 514 -11.33 7.17 -8.72
C SER A 514 -12.21 5.94 -8.46
N PHE A 515 -13.13 5.67 -9.39
CA PHE A 515 -14.19 4.68 -9.17
C PHE A 515 -13.65 3.24 -9.06
N ASP A 516 -13.66 2.70 -7.84
CA ASP A 516 -13.44 1.28 -7.54
C ASP A 516 -14.79 0.60 -7.31
N PRO A 517 -15.13 -0.48 -8.05
CA PRO A 517 -16.45 -1.07 -7.98
C PRO A 517 -16.69 -1.78 -6.64
N PRO A 518 -17.83 -1.51 -5.96
CA PRO A 518 -18.13 -2.16 -4.69
C PRO A 518 -18.36 -3.67 -4.90
N GLY A 519 -18.04 -4.48 -3.89
CA GLY A 519 -18.15 -5.94 -3.99
C GLY A 519 -19.55 -6.46 -4.35
N LYS A 520 -20.62 -5.71 -4.02
CA LYS A 520 -22.01 -6.03 -4.40
C LYS A 520 -22.31 -5.84 -5.90
N LEU A 521 -21.46 -5.11 -6.64
CA LEU A 521 -21.57 -4.95 -8.08
C LEU A 521 -21.01 -6.17 -8.83
N GLY A 522 -19.91 -6.73 -8.34
CA GLY A 522 -19.21 -7.83 -8.98
C GLY A 522 -17.77 -7.97 -8.52
N ARG A 523 -16.98 -8.77 -9.25
CA ARG A 523 -15.55 -8.97 -8.99
C ARG A 523 -14.74 -8.87 -10.27
N ARG A 524 -13.55 -8.26 -10.17
CA ARG A 524 -12.58 -8.17 -11.26
C ARG A 524 -11.63 -9.37 -11.24
N ILE A 525 -11.39 -9.96 -12.41
CA ILE A 525 -10.43 -11.04 -12.65
C ILE A 525 -9.56 -10.61 -13.84
N GLY A 526 -8.38 -10.07 -13.57
CA GLY A 526 -7.53 -9.47 -14.59
C GLY A 526 -8.23 -8.31 -15.30
N ASN A 527 -8.46 -8.45 -16.62
CA ASN A 527 -9.19 -7.47 -17.42
C ASN A 527 -10.67 -7.85 -17.68
N ILE A 528 -11.17 -8.87 -16.99
CA ILE A 528 -12.58 -9.27 -17.02
C ILE A 528 -13.24 -8.78 -15.73
N PHE A 529 -14.40 -8.15 -15.82
CA PHE A 529 -15.25 -7.84 -14.68
C PHE A 529 -16.51 -8.69 -14.72
N VAL A 530 -16.65 -9.57 -13.73
CA VAL A 530 -17.84 -10.41 -13.55
C VAL A 530 -18.85 -9.62 -12.73
N ALA A 531 -19.78 -8.96 -13.41
CA ALA A 531 -20.90 -8.26 -12.80
C ALA A 531 -21.99 -9.26 -12.39
N VAL A 532 -22.59 -9.09 -11.23
CA VAL A 532 -23.57 -10.04 -10.69
C VAL A 532 -24.97 -9.46 -10.69
N GLY A 533 -25.96 -10.24 -11.14
CA GLY A 533 -27.37 -9.86 -11.15
C GLY A 533 -27.83 -9.30 -12.50
N SER A 534 -28.71 -8.30 -12.47
CA SER A 534 -29.23 -7.67 -13.69
C SER A 534 -28.68 -6.26 -13.89
N PRO A 535 -28.42 -5.82 -15.14
CA PRO A 535 -28.04 -4.44 -15.46
C PRO A 535 -29.02 -3.38 -14.95
N GLY A 536 -30.30 -3.74 -14.80
CA GLY A 536 -31.36 -2.85 -14.32
C GLY A 536 -31.42 -2.68 -12.80
N ASP A 537 -30.73 -3.53 -12.03
CA ASP A 537 -30.73 -3.48 -10.57
C ASP A 537 -30.19 -2.14 -10.07
N THR A 538 -30.82 -1.54 -9.07
CA THR A 538 -30.24 -0.43 -8.31
C THR A 538 -29.30 -0.94 -7.24
N LEU A 539 -28.36 -0.09 -6.81
CA LEU A 539 -27.41 -0.43 -5.76
C LEU A 539 -27.33 0.70 -4.73
N GLY A 540 -27.46 0.34 -3.45
CA GLY A 540 -27.28 1.25 -2.31
C GLY A 540 -25.82 1.67 -2.15
N VAL A 541 -25.41 2.69 -2.92
CA VAL A 541 -24.08 3.31 -2.88
C VAL A 541 -24.19 4.78 -2.53
N VAL A 542 -23.08 5.37 -2.13
CA VAL A 542 -22.94 6.82 -1.95
C VAL A 542 -21.55 7.26 -2.39
N ASP A 543 -21.44 8.42 -3.03
CA ASP A 543 -20.13 9.02 -3.29
C ASP A 543 -19.48 9.53 -1.99
N VAL A 544 -18.17 9.37 -1.85
CA VAL A 544 -17.41 9.73 -0.66
C VAL A 544 -17.48 11.22 -0.35
N ALA A 545 -17.50 12.08 -1.38
CA ALA A 545 -17.60 13.52 -1.18
C ALA A 545 -18.99 13.89 -0.65
N PHE A 546 -20.06 13.28 -1.19
CA PHE A 546 -21.41 13.49 -0.66
C PHE A 546 -21.57 12.94 0.76
N ALA A 547 -21.03 11.75 1.05
CA ALA A 547 -21.10 11.17 2.39
C ALA A 547 -20.34 12.01 3.43
N ALA A 548 -19.18 12.56 3.07
CA ALA A 548 -18.45 13.50 3.90
C ALA A 548 -19.22 14.80 4.10
N ARG A 549 -19.83 15.37 3.04
CA ARG A 549 -20.68 16.57 3.14
C ARG A 549 -21.84 16.35 4.10
N THR A 550 -22.51 15.20 4.04
CA THR A 550 -23.58 14.87 4.99
C THR A 550 -23.06 14.86 6.44
N LEU A 551 -21.85 14.35 6.69
CA LEU A 551 -21.26 14.38 8.03
C LEU A 551 -20.90 15.80 8.48
N VAL A 552 -20.39 16.65 7.58
CA VAL A 552 -20.14 18.07 7.85
C VAL A 552 -21.45 18.80 8.18
N TRP A 553 -22.48 18.61 7.35
CA TRP A 553 -23.82 19.15 7.61
C TRP A 553 -24.38 18.69 8.97
N MET A 554 -24.17 17.42 9.36
CA MET A 554 -24.56 16.92 10.68
C MET A 554 -23.78 17.55 11.84
N VAL A 555 -22.54 18.02 11.62
CA VAL A 555 -21.79 18.81 12.62
C VAL A 555 -22.45 20.16 12.80
N ASP A 556 -22.76 20.86 11.71
CA ASP A 556 -23.32 22.21 11.74
C ASP A 556 -24.79 22.23 12.20
N HIS A 557 -25.54 21.19 11.88
CA HIS A 557 -26.97 21.04 12.16
C HIS A 557 -27.25 19.99 13.25
N PHE A 558 -26.32 19.78 14.18
CA PHE A 558 -26.38 18.67 15.13
C PHE A 558 -27.73 18.55 15.86
N GLU A 559 -28.29 19.67 16.32
CA GLU A 559 -29.55 19.69 17.08
C GLU A 559 -30.77 19.29 16.23
N THR A 560 -30.79 19.67 14.96
CA THR A 560 -31.90 19.39 14.03
C THR A 560 -31.69 18.12 13.20
N ALA A 561 -30.45 17.62 13.12
CA ALA A 561 -30.11 16.41 12.41
C ALA A 561 -30.85 15.19 13.00
N PRO A 562 -31.36 14.27 12.15
CA PRO A 562 -32.00 13.05 12.61
C PRO A 562 -31.09 12.22 13.53
N ALA A 563 -31.66 11.60 14.56
CA ALA A 563 -30.91 10.74 15.49
C ALA A 563 -30.12 9.62 14.79
N ALA A 564 -30.68 9.07 13.70
CA ALA A 564 -29.98 8.17 12.79
C ALA A 564 -30.35 8.49 11.34
N LEU A 565 -29.36 8.48 10.44
CA LEU A 565 -29.52 8.78 9.02
C LEU A 565 -28.77 7.76 8.15
N ASN A 566 -29.45 7.14 7.20
CA ASN A 566 -28.81 6.31 6.17
C ASN A 566 -28.26 7.20 5.06
N ILE A 567 -26.95 7.15 4.85
CA ILE A 567 -26.28 7.99 3.85
C ILE A 567 -26.13 7.20 2.55
N LEU A 568 -26.93 7.58 1.56
CA LEU A 568 -27.02 6.97 0.24
C LEU A 568 -27.04 8.04 -0.85
N ALA A 569 -26.80 7.66 -2.10
CA ALA A 569 -27.13 8.53 -3.22
C ALA A 569 -28.62 8.89 -3.17
N PRO A 570 -29.00 10.18 -3.28
CA PRO A 570 -30.41 10.61 -3.30
C PRO A 570 -31.24 9.86 -4.33
N GLU A 571 -30.63 9.59 -5.49
CA GLU A 571 -31.15 8.67 -6.50
C GLU A 571 -30.19 7.48 -6.67
N LEU A 572 -30.66 6.27 -6.37
CA LEU A 572 -29.82 5.08 -6.45
C LEU A 572 -29.42 4.76 -7.89
N PRO A 573 -28.12 4.64 -8.20
CA PRO A 573 -27.68 4.33 -9.55
C PRO A 573 -27.99 2.89 -9.93
N ARG A 574 -28.35 2.67 -11.20
CA ARG A 574 -28.45 1.32 -11.77
C ARG A 574 -27.06 0.72 -11.97
N LYS A 575 -26.92 -0.59 -11.80
CA LYS A 575 -25.65 -1.32 -12.01
C LYS A 575 -25.06 -1.06 -13.41
N ARG A 576 -25.89 -0.98 -14.46
CA ARG A 576 -25.43 -0.62 -15.82
C ARG A 576 -24.70 0.72 -15.88
N MET A 577 -25.13 1.71 -15.09
CA MET A 577 -24.50 3.03 -15.06
C MET A 577 -23.13 2.96 -14.38
N LEU A 578 -23.04 2.25 -13.26
CA LEU A 578 -21.78 2.01 -12.56
C LEU A 578 -20.77 1.26 -13.44
N ILE A 579 -21.23 0.24 -14.18
CA ILE A 579 -20.39 -0.48 -15.15
C ILE A 579 -19.95 0.42 -16.32
N LYS A 580 -20.85 1.27 -16.85
CA LYS A 580 -20.50 2.23 -17.89
C LYS A 580 -19.40 3.18 -17.42
N ARG A 581 -19.47 3.65 -16.17
CA ARG A 581 -18.42 4.45 -15.53
C ARG A 581 -17.10 3.68 -15.43
N LEU A 582 -17.14 2.44 -14.95
CA LEU A 582 -15.95 1.58 -14.86
C LEU A 582 -15.25 1.38 -16.22
N ARG A 583 -16.02 1.25 -17.32
CA ARG A 583 -15.48 1.15 -18.69
C ARG A 583 -14.92 2.47 -19.24
N ARG A 584 -15.33 3.64 -18.73
CA ARG A 584 -14.69 4.92 -19.11
C ARG A 584 -13.26 4.99 -18.59
N SER A 585 -13.02 4.53 -17.35
CA SER A 585 -11.69 4.45 -16.75
C SER A 585 -10.85 3.27 -17.24
N ASN A 586 -11.48 2.26 -17.87
CA ASN A 586 -10.80 1.11 -18.46
C ASN A 586 -11.54 0.66 -19.74
N PRO A 587 -11.24 1.29 -20.91
CA PRO A 587 -11.91 1.02 -22.17
C PRO A 587 -11.86 -0.45 -22.59
N ASP A 588 -10.75 -1.12 -22.28
CA ASP A 588 -10.49 -2.52 -22.63
C ASP A 588 -11.17 -3.52 -21.69
N LEU A 589 -11.89 -3.06 -20.65
CA LEU A 589 -12.51 -3.94 -19.67
C LEU A 589 -13.63 -4.76 -20.32
N THR A 590 -13.45 -6.08 -20.35
CA THR A 590 -14.49 -7.03 -20.72
C THR A 590 -15.45 -7.23 -19.56
N VAL A 591 -16.74 -7.01 -19.76
CA VAL A 591 -17.76 -7.20 -18.70
C VAL A 591 -18.62 -8.42 -19.01
N VAL A 592 -18.66 -9.35 -18.08
CA VAL A 592 -19.51 -10.55 -18.14
C VAL A 592 -20.57 -10.45 -17.05
N TRP A 593 -21.84 -10.61 -17.41
CA TRP A 593 -22.93 -10.66 -16.44
C TRP A 593 -23.19 -12.10 -16.01
N LEU A 594 -23.11 -12.35 -14.71
CA LEU A 594 -23.45 -13.60 -14.08
C LEU A 594 -24.88 -13.50 -13.50
N PRO A 595 -25.87 -14.19 -14.09
CA PRO A 595 -27.22 -14.21 -13.56
C PRO A 595 -27.26 -14.84 -12.17
N ARG A 596 -28.15 -14.34 -11.31
CA ARG A 596 -28.30 -14.84 -9.93
C ARG A 596 -28.68 -16.32 -9.84
N LEU A 597 -29.45 -16.81 -10.80
CA LEU A 597 -29.84 -18.21 -10.87
C LEU A 597 -28.62 -19.15 -10.91
N VAL A 598 -27.51 -18.70 -11.49
CA VAL A 598 -26.24 -19.45 -11.55
C VAL A 598 -25.47 -19.39 -10.23
N LEU A 599 -25.67 -18.35 -9.42
CA LEU A 599 -24.95 -18.17 -8.16
C LEU A 599 -25.44 -19.06 -7.02
N HIS A 600 -26.72 -19.42 -6.98
CA HIS A 600 -27.27 -20.29 -5.94
C HIS A 600 -26.61 -21.68 -5.89
N PRO A 601 -26.52 -22.45 -7.01
CA PRO A 601 -25.84 -23.75 -6.98
C PRO A 601 -24.34 -23.63 -6.71
N LEU A 602 -23.66 -22.60 -7.24
CA LEU A 602 -22.26 -22.33 -6.94
C LEU A 602 -22.03 -22.02 -5.46
N SER A 603 -22.93 -21.25 -4.85
CA SER A 603 -22.89 -20.91 -3.42
C SER A 603 -23.08 -22.15 -2.55
N TRP A 604 -23.98 -23.06 -2.93
CA TRP A 604 -24.18 -24.34 -2.23
C TRP A 604 -22.96 -25.25 -2.32
N ALA A 605 -22.37 -25.39 -3.52
CA ALA A 605 -21.14 -26.16 -3.72
C ALA A 605 -19.97 -25.58 -2.91
N ALA A 606 -19.79 -24.25 -2.95
CA ALA A 606 -18.76 -23.55 -2.16
C ALA A 606 -18.99 -23.70 -0.64
N THR A 607 -20.24 -23.62 -0.19
CA THR A 607 -20.62 -23.84 1.22
C THR A 607 -20.31 -25.26 1.66
N GLY A 608 -20.62 -26.27 0.83
CA GLY A 608 -20.27 -27.67 1.08
C GLY A 608 -18.76 -27.87 1.20
N ALA A 609 -17.99 -27.34 0.24
CA ALA A 609 -16.53 -27.41 0.27
C ALA A 609 -15.93 -26.71 1.51
N GLN A 610 -16.47 -25.55 1.91
CA GLN A 610 -16.03 -24.84 3.12
C GLN A 610 -16.26 -25.65 4.39
N LYS A 611 -17.42 -26.31 4.51
CA LYS A 611 -17.74 -27.16 5.67
C LYS A 611 -16.82 -28.38 5.77
N VAL A 612 -16.39 -28.93 4.62
CA VAL A 612 -15.46 -30.06 4.55
C VAL A 612 -14.02 -29.63 4.84
N LEU A 613 -13.58 -28.51 4.27
CA LEU A 613 -12.19 -28.03 4.38
C LEU A 613 -11.91 -27.29 5.70
N ARG A 614 -12.95 -26.76 6.37
CA ARG A 614 -12.84 -25.99 7.62
C ARG A 614 -13.99 -26.33 8.57
N PRO A 615 -14.03 -27.56 9.10
CA PRO A 615 -15.04 -27.95 10.09
C PRO A 615 -14.95 -27.01 11.31
N GLY A 616 -16.07 -26.36 11.65
CA GLY A 616 -16.16 -25.43 12.79
C GLY A 616 -16.21 -23.94 12.46
N LYS A 617 -16.03 -23.52 11.19
CA LYS A 617 -16.23 -22.11 10.78
C LYS A 617 -17.59 -21.93 10.06
N PRO A 618 -18.35 -20.85 10.34
CA PRO A 618 -19.60 -20.57 9.64
C PRO A 618 -19.33 -20.37 8.15
N ALA A 619 -20.03 -21.13 7.32
CA ALA A 619 -19.88 -21.05 5.87
C ALA A 619 -20.61 -19.81 5.33
N THR A 620 -19.96 -19.08 4.41
CA THR A 620 -20.48 -17.83 3.89
C THR A 620 -21.36 -18.09 2.66
N ASN A 621 -22.65 -17.75 2.74
CA ASN A 621 -23.53 -17.82 1.57
C ASN A 621 -23.21 -16.67 0.61
N VAL A 622 -22.46 -16.94 -0.45
CA VAL A 622 -22.05 -15.93 -1.44
C VAL A 622 -23.25 -15.28 -2.13
N ALA A 623 -24.35 -16.02 -2.30
CA ALA A 623 -25.56 -15.51 -2.96
C ALA A 623 -26.28 -14.43 -2.12
N SER A 624 -26.19 -14.45 -0.79
CA SER A 624 -26.84 -13.44 0.06
C SER A 624 -26.14 -12.08 -0.02
N VAL A 625 -24.83 -12.04 -0.27
CA VAL A 625 -24.06 -10.80 -0.46
C VAL A 625 -24.58 -10.00 -1.67
N PHE A 626 -25.07 -10.71 -2.69
CA PHE A 626 -25.61 -10.12 -3.90
C PHE A 626 -27.13 -10.00 -3.90
N ALA A 627 -27.80 -10.22 -2.76
CA ALA A 627 -29.25 -10.10 -2.61
C ALA A 627 -29.76 -8.67 -2.90
N ARG A 628 -31.04 -8.55 -3.29
CA ARG A 628 -31.63 -7.31 -3.79
C ARG A 628 -32.24 -6.73 -2.54
N GLN A 629 -31.78 -5.56 -2.15
CA GLN A 629 -32.29 -4.88 -0.98
C GLN A 629 -33.17 -3.75 -1.49
N ALA A 630 -34.45 -3.77 -1.15
CA ALA A 630 -35.31 -2.61 -1.33
C ALA A 630 -34.84 -1.57 -0.30
N ILE A 631 -34.51 -0.36 -0.76
CA ILE A 631 -33.96 0.70 0.08
C ILE A 631 -34.79 1.95 -0.17
N ASP A 632 -35.27 2.54 0.91
CA ASP A 632 -35.90 3.85 0.91
C ASP A 632 -34.82 4.93 1.05
N THR A 633 -34.87 5.91 0.14
CA THR A 633 -33.92 7.05 0.10
C THR A 633 -34.60 8.38 0.41
N SER A 634 -35.89 8.38 0.75
CA SER A 634 -36.69 9.60 0.98
C SER A 634 -36.05 10.53 2.01
N GLY A 635 -35.53 10.00 3.12
CA GLY A 635 -34.86 10.78 4.16
C GLY A 635 -33.65 11.56 3.64
N ILE A 636 -32.68 10.87 3.02
CA ILE A 636 -31.50 11.54 2.46
C ILE A 636 -31.83 12.40 1.25
N ALA A 637 -32.82 12.02 0.44
CA ALA A 637 -33.24 12.79 -0.74
C ALA A 637 -33.90 14.12 -0.36
N HIS A 638 -34.65 14.16 0.75
CA HIS A 638 -35.22 15.39 1.29
C HIS A 638 -34.13 16.37 1.77
N LEU A 639 -33.07 15.86 2.42
CA LEU A 639 -31.97 16.68 2.94
C LEU A 639 -30.93 17.05 1.87
N ALA A 640 -30.88 16.32 0.75
CA ALA A 640 -29.85 16.50 -0.28
C ALA A 640 -29.74 17.95 -0.82
N PRO A 641 -30.83 18.69 -1.08
CA PRO A 641 -30.73 20.08 -1.54
C PRO A 641 -30.01 20.98 -0.54
N GLU A 642 -30.28 20.84 0.76
CA GLU A 642 -29.62 21.60 1.83
C GLU A 642 -28.13 21.21 1.93
N ILE A 643 -27.84 19.90 1.97
CA ILE A 643 -26.47 19.37 2.03
C ILE A 643 -25.61 19.81 0.82
N LEU A 644 -26.22 20.01 -0.35
CA LEU A 644 -25.52 20.44 -1.56
C LEU A 644 -25.42 21.97 -1.69
N ALA A 645 -26.35 22.74 -1.11
CA ALA A 645 -26.38 24.20 -1.24
C ALA A 645 -25.23 24.92 -0.50
N GLU A 646 -24.66 24.30 0.54
CA GLU A 646 -23.54 24.82 1.31
C GLU A 646 -22.22 24.92 0.50
N GLU A 647 -22.17 24.48 -0.76
CA GLU A 647 -21.06 24.77 -1.69
C GLU A 647 -21.01 26.25 -2.12
N GLY A 648 -22.12 27.00 -2.05
CA GLY A 648 -22.30 28.27 -2.76
C GLY A 648 -21.77 29.54 -2.09
N THR A 649 -21.38 29.50 -0.81
CA THR A 649 -21.02 30.71 -0.04
C THR A 649 -19.53 31.04 -0.02
N THR A 650 -18.64 30.12 -0.42
CA THR A 650 -17.18 30.32 -0.33
C THR A 650 -16.46 30.54 -1.67
N GLU A 651 -17.09 30.27 -2.82
CA GLU A 651 -16.47 30.47 -4.15
C GLU A 651 -16.63 31.89 -4.74
N ARG A 652 -17.32 32.82 -4.08
CA ARG A 652 -17.54 34.19 -4.60
C ARG A 652 -16.41 35.20 -4.31
N GLN A 653 -15.29 34.81 -3.70
CA GLN A 653 -14.21 35.76 -3.38
C GLN A 653 -12.82 35.45 -3.95
N THR A 654 -12.67 34.45 -4.82
CA THR A 654 -11.38 34.17 -5.48
C THR A 654 -11.49 34.11 -7.01
N SER A 655 -12.12 35.10 -7.63
CA SER A 655 -11.98 35.35 -9.08
C SER A 655 -11.38 36.73 -9.30
N GLY A 656 -10.08 36.85 -9.05
CA GLY A 656 -9.28 38.05 -9.28
C GLY A 656 -7.95 37.71 -9.96
N VAL A 657 -8.00 37.09 -11.13
CA VAL A 657 -6.85 37.06 -12.06
C VAL A 657 -7.34 37.57 -13.41
N PRO A 658 -6.75 38.65 -13.94
CA PRO A 658 -7.21 39.25 -15.19
C PRO A 658 -6.85 38.36 -16.38
N ALA A 659 -7.80 38.23 -17.30
CA ALA A 659 -7.61 37.55 -18.57
C ALA A 659 -6.47 38.22 -19.36
N VAL A 660 -5.40 37.47 -19.64
CA VAL A 660 -4.41 37.83 -20.65
C VAL A 660 -5.09 37.69 -22.01
N ARG A 661 -5.31 38.82 -22.69
CA ARG A 661 -5.70 38.88 -24.10
C ARG A 661 -4.47 38.67 -24.97
N THR A 662 -4.67 37.84 -26.00
CA THR A 662 -3.88 37.61 -27.24
C THR A 662 -2.49 37.01 -27.09
#